data_AF-A0A8K1C2Y4-F1
#
_entry.id   AF-A0A8K1C2Y4-F1
#
_cell.length_a   1.000
_cell.length_b   1.000
_cell.length_c   1.000
_cell.angle_alpha   90.00
_cell.angle_beta   90.00
_cell.angle_gamma   90.00
#
_symmetry.space_group_name_H-M   'P 1'
#
loop_
_entity.id
_entity.type
_entity.pdbx_description
1 polymer ?
#
loop_
_entity_poly.entity_id
_entity_poly.type
_entity_poly.pdbx_seq_one_letter_code
_entity_poly.pdbx_strand_id
1 'polypeptide(L)'
;MRSTAIWALVASVALFSATHAVSIASQQLRGVVSDVCEHFLQISDYAAGHCNISDFNTMDSKCVESFELFYETPSLLLDCEKHAEAQNAKVKMLTFIDIYSRWQQHHTCELFHAKEKKAAVSCGGADVHRIWQEEAWPLYCDEIFELYKANRKEIDASCERTQYSDAFWEAYADYIALPICKTYYERVRDTVSHDCDTNVHTPPCNRMFSWYLRYQAQIERECLEVQGAKPFYKGFYAWKHSRGRQGGQMATYLAPVRVLLVSLAIQWSTCFAEFVYYDFNGTTGLILNGDAATSSCIHIARNDYSDRAGADDVREASIEMIQHQRLERVMTETVETEDHSTSARIAVETARVGHRDAFVKSLEERCAVRLRLTASQPRQISSVWYSEQLPVLQGFETRFTFQISDQSKRCYEVKDENFGTRHYRSCTVHGGDGFAFVIHSNPSKTAAVGYRDAKTQSQMGYEGIQNSLAIEFDTWHNGETPDTFYDHVAIYSNGADGNSLLESARLSTTALQDIADGRIHAVKIRYYNELKYEYVSYFSGTASLTTFIKDVSEGRRVGTLVVFADDGIDKDVPLLAIPINLAVALRLTSDQAYVGFTASTGNSWQKHDILGWYYCTQPPCLDQYGTEMTFAFDYNQQSMVSTASHQNNLYPIYIYPDSTPWVKKQTYFATTQRVGLIS
;
A
#
# COMPACT_ATOMS: atom_id res chain seq x y z
N MET A 1 -44.51 38.92 9.74
CA MET A 1 -45.52 37.98 9.19
C MET A 1 -44.76 36.96 8.37
N ARG A 2 -44.33 35.84 8.96
CA ARG A 2 -45.09 34.56 9.01
C ARG A 2 -45.68 34.19 7.64
N SER A 3 -45.06 33.21 7.00
CA SER A 3 -45.67 31.89 6.76
C SER A 3 -47.02 31.89 6.03
N THR A 4 -47.01 31.86 4.68
CA THR A 4 -48.16 31.35 3.89
C THR A 4 -47.81 30.85 2.47
N ALA A 5 -46.55 30.51 2.15
CA ALA A 5 -46.23 29.94 0.83
C ALA A 5 -45.47 28.59 0.87
N ILE A 6 -45.17 28.07 2.06
CA ILE A 6 -44.43 26.81 2.25
C ILE A 6 -45.37 25.59 2.27
N TRP A 7 -46.69 25.79 2.19
CA TRP A 7 -47.68 24.69 2.25
C TRP A 7 -48.50 24.47 0.96
N ALA A 8 -48.18 25.16 -0.15
CA ALA A 8 -48.94 25.01 -1.40
C ALA A 8 -48.28 24.08 -2.45
N LEU A 9 -47.06 23.59 -2.22
CA LEU A 9 -46.36 22.74 -3.22
C LEU A 9 -46.02 21.32 -2.75
N VAL A 10 -46.42 20.94 -1.53
CA VAL A 10 -46.17 19.60 -0.96
C VAL A 10 -47.34 18.63 -1.21
N ALA A 11 -48.46 19.05 -1.80
CA ALA A 11 -49.61 18.16 -2.00
C ALA A 11 -50.26 18.33 -3.38
N SER A 12 -49.52 17.98 -4.42
CA SER A 12 -50.05 17.47 -5.70
C SER A 12 -48.90 16.71 -6.35
N VAL A 13 -48.62 15.50 -5.85
CA VAL A 13 -48.95 14.27 -6.58
C VAL A 13 -48.17 14.25 -7.90
N ALA A 14 -46.96 13.70 -7.89
CA ALA A 14 -46.69 12.28 -8.10
C ALA A 14 -47.16 11.79 -9.48
N LEU A 15 -46.21 11.13 -10.17
CA LEU A 15 -46.29 10.47 -11.49
C LEU A 15 -46.03 11.38 -12.69
N PHE A 16 -44.79 11.39 -13.19
CA PHE A 16 -44.44 10.82 -14.51
C PHE A 16 -42.93 10.98 -14.85
N SER A 17 -42.24 9.83 -14.87
CA SER A 17 -41.06 9.44 -15.67
C SER A 17 -39.72 10.21 -15.60
N ALA A 18 -38.68 9.44 -15.24
CA ALA A 18 -37.29 9.81 -14.97
C ALA A 18 -36.43 10.07 -16.23
N THR A 19 -36.73 11.11 -17.00
CA THR A 19 -35.87 11.55 -18.13
C THR A 19 -35.44 13.02 -18.07
N HIS A 20 -35.91 13.82 -17.11
CA HIS A 20 -35.62 15.25 -17.02
C HIS A 20 -34.51 15.65 -16.01
N ALA A 21 -34.07 14.74 -15.13
CA ALA A 21 -33.11 15.07 -14.07
C ALA A 21 -31.66 15.26 -14.57
N VAL A 22 -31.28 14.65 -15.72
CA VAL A 22 -29.91 14.73 -16.25
C VAL A 22 -29.63 16.05 -16.98
N SER A 23 -30.67 16.73 -17.51
CA SER A 23 -30.48 17.98 -18.29
C SER A 23 -30.16 19.19 -17.40
N ILE A 24 -30.71 19.26 -16.19
CA ILE A 24 -30.61 20.44 -15.32
C ILE A 24 -29.22 20.54 -14.68
N ALA A 25 -28.61 19.41 -14.28
CA ALA A 25 -27.25 19.39 -13.73
C ALA A 25 -26.18 19.87 -14.73
N SER A 26 -26.37 19.60 -16.03
CA SER A 26 -25.46 20.06 -17.10
C SER A 26 -25.56 21.56 -17.41
N GLN A 27 -26.74 22.16 -17.20
CA GLN A 27 -26.95 23.60 -17.39
C GLN A 27 -26.38 24.43 -16.24
N GLN A 28 -26.38 23.88 -15.02
CA GLN A 28 -25.91 24.59 -13.82
C GLN A 28 -24.38 24.74 -13.78
N LEU A 29 -23.61 23.77 -14.30
CA LEU A 29 -22.15 23.89 -14.43
C LEU A 29 -21.70 24.88 -15.52
N ARG A 30 -22.45 25.02 -16.62
CA ARG A 30 -22.11 25.96 -17.71
C ARG A 30 -22.30 27.42 -17.31
N GLY A 31 -23.25 27.72 -16.41
CA GLY A 31 -23.48 29.07 -15.92
C GLY A 31 -22.33 29.63 -15.08
N VAL A 32 -21.68 28.78 -14.28
CA VAL A 32 -20.60 29.20 -13.35
C VAL A 32 -19.32 29.59 -14.09
N VAL A 33 -18.94 28.88 -15.16
CA VAL A 33 -17.74 29.18 -15.96
C VAL A 33 -17.89 30.49 -16.74
N SER A 34 -19.11 30.77 -17.24
CA SER A 34 -19.39 32.02 -17.97
C SER A 34 -19.21 33.26 -17.09
N ASP A 35 -19.62 33.19 -15.83
CA ASP A 35 -19.58 34.32 -14.87
C ASP A 35 -18.14 34.64 -14.44
N VAL A 36 -17.30 33.61 -14.24
CA VAL A 36 -15.87 33.79 -13.93
C VAL A 36 -15.12 34.49 -15.07
N CYS A 37 -15.39 34.10 -16.32
CA CYS A 37 -14.72 34.68 -17.48
C CYS A 37 -15.17 36.12 -17.79
N GLU A 38 -16.41 36.49 -17.46
CA GLU A 38 -16.88 37.86 -17.56
C GLU A 38 -16.19 38.78 -16.54
N HIS A 39 -16.04 38.33 -15.30
CA HIS A 39 -15.28 39.07 -14.29
C HIS A 39 -13.79 39.21 -14.67
N PHE A 40 -13.18 38.15 -15.21
CA PHE A 40 -11.79 38.22 -15.67
C PHE A 40 -11.59 39.22 -16.82
N LEU A 41 -12.57 39.34 -17.72
CA LEU A 41 -12.55 40.34 -18.79
C LEU A 41 -12.56 41.78 -18.23
N GLN A 42 -13.36 42.04 -17.20
CA GLN A 42 -13.42 43.36 -16.55
C GLN A 42 -12.08 43.72 -15.88
N ILE A 43 -11.47 42.75 -15.20
CA ILE A 43 -10.14 42.90 -14.59
C ILE A 43 -9.08 43.19 -15.66
N SER A 44 -9.11 42.43 -16.77
CA SER A 44 -8.19 42.58 -17.88
C SER A 44 -8.32 43.96 -18.55
N ASP A 45 -9.54 44.48 -18.68
CA ASP A 45 -9.81 45.81 -19.24
C ASP A 45 -9.29 46.93 -18.33
N TYR A 46 -9.51 46.80 -17.02
CA TYR A 46 -9.00 47.76 -16.04
C TYR A 46 -7.48 47.85 -16.12
N ALA A 47 -6.82 46.68 -16.12
CA ALA A 47 -5.38 46.61 -16.10
C ALA A 47 -4.73 47.14 -17.39
N ALA A 48 -5.32 46.85 -18.56
CA ALA A 48 -4.85 47.39 -19.83
C ALA A 48 -4.93 48.93 -19.89
N GLY A 49 -5.88 49.54 -19.18
CA GLY A 49 -6.07 51.00 -19.15
C GLY A 49 -5.29 51.74 -18.07
N HIS A 50 -4.97 51.09 -16.94
CA HIS A 50 -4.52 51.76 -15.71
C HIS A 50 -3.21 51.24 -15.12
N CYS A 51 -2.76 50.04 -15.50
CA CYS A 51 -1.53 49.47 -14.96
C CYS A 51 -0.29 50.00 -15.68
N ASN A 52 0.52 50.81 -14.98
CA ASN A 52 1.76 51.35 -15.51
C ASN A 52 2.88 50.28 -15.50
N ILE A 53 3.36 49.89 -16.68
CA ILE A 53 4.44 48.91 -16.86
C ILE A 53 5.86 49.49 -16.86
N SER A 54 6.00 50.81 -16.70
CA SER A 54 7.31 51.48 -16.72
C SER A 54 7.99 51.61 -15.35
N ASP A 55 7.22 51.56 -14.27
CA ASP A 55 7.73 51.54 -12.89
C ASP A 55 6.81 50.67 -12.03
N PHE A 56 7.28 49.46 -11.69
CA PHE A 56 6.51 48.48 -10.93
C PHE A 56 6.48 48.76 -9.42
N ASN A 57 7.34 49.65 -8.90
CA ASN A 57 7.40 49.97 -7.47
C ASN A 57 6.28 50.93 -7.02
N THR A 58 5.72 51.70 -7.96
CA THR A 58 4.64 52.69 -7.70
C THR A 58 3.31 52.28 -8.33
N MET A 59 3.14 51.00 -8.60
CA MET A 59 1.98 50.47 -9.31
C MET A 59 0.71 50.57 -8.45
N ASP A 60 -0.44 50.84 -9.09
CA ASP A 60 -1.74 50.94 -8.39
C ASP A 60 -2.04 49.66 -7.61
N SER A 61 -2.56 49.76 -6.38
CA SER A 61 -2.82 48.61 -5.52
C SER A 61 -3.83 47.65 -6.16
N LYS A 62 -4.79 48.18 -6.95
CA LYS A 62 -5.74 47.37 -7.70
C LYS A 62 -5.10 46.55 -8.81
N CYS A 63 -4.00 47.05 -9.40
CA CYS A 63 -3.22 46.27 -10.37
C CYS A 63 -2.51 45.12 -9.68
N VAL A 64 -1.90 45.37 -8.52
CA VAL A 64 -1.22 44.33 -7.72
C VAL A 64 -2.22 43.26 -7.26
N GLU A 65 -3.37 43.67 -6.70
CA GLU A 65 -4.46 42.75 -6.31
C GLU A 65 -4.95 41.89 -7.50
N SER A 66 -5.05 42.48 -8.70
CA SER A 66 -5.45 41.73 -9.88
C SER A 66 -4.42 40.67 -10.31
N PHE A 67 -3.13 40.95 -10.14
CA PHE A 67 -2.05 39.99 -10.42
C PHE A 67 -1.98 38.89 -9.37
N GLU A 68 -2.21 39.21 -8.11
CA GLU A 68 -2.29 38.22 -7.03
C GLU A 68 -3.45 37.24 -7.26
N LEU A 69 -4.63 37.75 -7.64
CA LEU A 69 -5.78 36.90 -7.98
C LEU A 69 -5.49 35.99 -9.18
N PHE A 70 -4.83 36.51 -10.21
CA PHE A 70 -4.41 35.72 -11.38
C PHE A 70 -3.37 34.66 -11.02
N TYR A 71 -2.44 34.99 -10.13
CA TYR A 71 -1.40 34.09 -9.65
C TYR A 71 -1.97 32.89 -8.88
N GLU A 72 -3.10 33.04 -8.18
CA GLU A 72 -3.72 31.95 -7.41
C GLU A 72 -4.50 30.95 -8.28
N THR A 73 -5.05 31.37 -9.41
CA THR A 73 -5.93 30.52 -10.25
C THR A 73 -5.63 30.62 -11.75
N PRO A 74 -4.37 30.50 -12.20
CA PRO A 74 -3.99 30.76 -13.59
C PRO A 74 -4.61 29.77 -14.57
N SER A 75 -4.79 28.50 -14.17
CA SER A 75 -5.37 27.45 -15.03
C SER A 75 -6.83 27.73 -15.41
N LEU A 76 -7.63 28.19 -14.46
CA LEU A 76 -9.04 28.54 -14.68
C LEU A 76 -9.18 29.79 -15.56
N LEU A 77 -8.33 30.79 -15.34
CA LEU A 77 -8.40 32.08 -16.04
C LEU A 77 -7.80 32.03 -17.46
N LEU A 78 -6.79 31.20 -17.70
CA LEU A 78 -6.25 30.95 -19.04
C LEU A 78 -7.26 30.23 -19.96
N ASP A 79 -8.15 29.41 -19.40
CA ASP A 79 -9.22 28.77 -20.18
C ASP A 79 -10.32 29.75 -20.60
N CYS A 80 -10.45 30.91 -19.95
CA CYS A 80 -11.41 31.94 -20.34
C CYS A 80 -11.10 32.57 -21.71
N GLU A 81 -9.82 32.64 -22.10
CA GLU A 81 -9.43 33.11 -23.45
C GLU A 81 -10.02 32.21 -24.55
N LYS A 82 -10.04 30.89 -24.31
CA LYS A 82 -10.54 29.89 -25.26
C LYS A 82 -12.05 29.99 -25.45
N HIS A 83 -12.78 30.43 -24.42
CA HIS A 83 -14.23 30.55 -24.40
C HIS A 83 -14.73 31.95 -24.79
N ALA A 84 -13.84 32.94 -24.90
CA ALA A 84 -14.21 34.29 -25.34
C ALA A 84 -14.62 34.29 -26.82
N GLU A 85 -15.89 34.60 -27.10
CA GLU A 85 -16.40 34.67 -28.49
C GLU A 85 -15.98 35.96 -29.20
N ALA A 86 -15.75 37.05 -28.46
CA ALA A 86 -15.41 38.35 -29.02
C ALA A 86 -13.89 38.59 -29.12
N GLN A 87 -13.41 38.99 -30.31
CA GLN A 87 -11.97 39.22 -30.55
C GLN A 87 -11.38 40.32 -29.65
N ASN A 88 -12.16 41.38 -29.36
CA ASN A 88 -11.72 42.44 -28.45
C ASN A 88 -11.54 41.95 -27.01
N ALA A 89 -12.31 40.95 -26.57
CA ALA A 89 -12.17 40.38 -25.23
C ALA A 89 -10.85 39.60 -25.11
N LYS A 90 -10.49 38.83 -26.15
CA LYS A 90 -9.20 38.12 -26.22
C LYS A 90 -8.01 39.07 -26.15
N VAL A 91 -8.06 40.18 -26.90
CA VAL A 91 -6.96 41.17 -26.91
C VAL A 91 -6.74 41.76 -25.52
N LYS A 92 -7.81 42.08 -24.78
CA LYS A 92 -7.71 42.60 -23.42
C LYS A 92 -7.10 41.58 -22.45
N MET A 93 -7.55 40.33 -22.51
CA MET A 93 -7.00 39.24 -21.68
C MET A 93 -5.53 38.96 -21.98
N LEU A 94 -5.13 38.95 -23.26
CA LEU A 94 -3.73 38.77 -23.66
C LEU A 94 -2.85 39.95 -23.22
N THR A 95 -3.38 41.18 -23.26
CA THR A 95 -2.67 42.37 -22.77
C THR A 95 -2.43 42.28 -21.27
N PHE A 96 -3.43 41.82 -20.50
CA PHE A 96 -3.28 41.56 -19.07
C PHE A 96 -2.18 40.53 -18.78
N ILE A 97 -2.14 39.43 -19.53
CA ILE A 97 -1.11 38.39 -19.39
C ILE A 97 0.30 38.94 -19.68
N ASP A 98 0.47 39.81 -20.68
CA ASP A 98 1.76 40.47 -20.97
C ASP A 98 2.20 41.39 -19.82
N ILE A 99 1.28 42.22 -19.31
CA ILE A 99 1.55 43.13 -18.18
C ILE A 99 1.96 42.33 -16.94
N TYR A 100 1.20 41.27 -16.62
CA TYR A 100 1.48 40.38 -15.51
C TYR A 100 2.87 39.70 -15.65
N SER A 101 3.21 39.22 -16.85
CA SER A 101 4.50 38.57 -17.10
C SER A 101 5.68 39.50 -16.81
N ARG A 102 5.59 40.78 -17.21
CA ARG A 102 6.65 41.77 -16.93
C ARG A 102 6.74 42.14 -15.46
N TRP A 103 5.61 42.26 -14.76
CA TRP A 103 5.59 42.49 -13.33
C TRP A 103 6.21 41.32 -12.55
N GLN A 104 5.90 40.09 -12.96
CA GLN A 104 6.46 38.87 -12.39
C GLN A 104 7.98 38.81 -12.52
N GLN A 105 8.54 39.22 -13.67
CA GLN A 105 9.99 39.28 -13.89
C GLN A 105 10.70 40.22 -12.90
N HIS A 106 10.06 41.32 -12.48
CA HIS A 106 10.64 42.25 -11.52
C HIS A 106 10.54 41.76 -10.06
N HIS A 107 9.47 41.03 -9.72
CA HIS A 107 9.18 40.57 -8.36
C HIS A 107 9.48 39.07 -8.16
N THR A 108 10.30 38.48 -9.04
CA THR A 108 10.51 37.03 -9.11
C THR A 108 10.96 36.45 -7.77
N CYS A 109 11.91 37.08 -7.07
CA CYS A 109 12.42 36.57 -5.80
C CYS A 109 11.44 36.70 -4.63
N GLU A 110 10.75 37.83 -4.52
CA GLU A 110 9.76 38.04 -3.45
C GLU A 110 8.59 37.06 -3.58
N LEU A 111 8.06 36.91 -4.81
CA LEU A 111 6.99 35.95 -5.12
C LEU A 111 7.43 34.51 -4.91
N PHE A 112 8.70 34.22 -5.19
CA PHE A 112 9.28 32.91 -4.98
C PHE A 112 9.39 32.56 -3.49
N HIS A 113 9.96 33.43 -2.66
CA HIS A 113 10.05 33.21 -1.21
C HIS A 113 8.67 33.14 -0.55
N ALA A 114 7.69 33.88 -1.03
CA ALA A 114 6.30 33.77 -0.57
C ALA A 114 5.70 32.39 -0.88
N LYS A 115 5.90 31.88 -2.11
CA LYS A 115 5.51 30.53 -2.54
C LYS A 115 6.19 29.46 -1.69
N GLU A 116 7.48 29.62 -1.46
CA GLU A 116 8.30 28.73 -0.67
C GLU A 116 7.80 28.59 0.76
N LYS A 117 7.55 29.73 1.43
CA LYS A 117 7.05 29.75 2.79
C LYS A 117 5.67 29.09 2.89
N LYS A 118 4.77 29.39 1.94
CA LYS A 118 3.44 28.77 1.88
C LYS A 118 3.54 27.26 1.65
N ALA A 119 4.37 26.84 0.69
CA ALA A 119 4.62 25.43 0.43
C ALA A 119 5.21 24.73 1.66
N ALA A 120 6.21 25.30 2.31
CA ALA A 120 6.79 24.69 3.52
C ALA A 120 5.71 24.42 4.58
N VAL A 121 4.82 25.39 4.82
CA VAL A 121 3.77 25.28 5.85
C VAL A 121 2.64 24.35 5.43
N SER A 122 2.11 24.51 4.22
CA SER A 122 0.97 23.74 3.73
C SER A 122 1.33 22.30 3.42
N CYS A 123 2.53 22.10 2.91
CA CYS A 123 3.02 20.81 2.49
C CYS A 123 3.62 20.10 3.74
N GLY A 124 4.31 20.78 4.67
CA GLY A 124 4.96 20.16 5.84
C GLY A 124 4.05 19.43 6.86
N GLY A 125 2.73 19.58 6.77
CA GLY A 125 1.76 18.88 7.61
C GLY A 125 1.81 19.25 9.10
N ALA A 126 1.10 18.48 9.94
CA ALA A 126 1.12 18.63 11.40
C ALA A 126 2.32 17.96 12.08
N ASP A 127 3.03 17.10 11.35
CA ASP A 127 4.14 16.30 11.84
C ASP A 127 5.40 16.62 11.02
N VAL A 128 6.13 17.62 11.49
CA VAL A 128 7.21 18.29 10.75
C VAL A 128 8.48 17.44 10.60
N HIS A 129 8.42 16.16 10.97
CA HIS A 129 9.54 15.23 11.09
C HIS A 129 9.57 14.13 10.00
N ARG A 130 8.70 14.20 8.97
CA ARG A 130 8.75 13.25 7.83
C ARG A 130 9.30 13.92 6.57
N ILE A 131 10.15 13.18 5.85
CA ILE A 131 10.56 13.53 4.49
C ILE A 131 9.39 13.21 3.54
N TRP A 132 9.20 14.13 2.59
CA TRP A 132 8.30 14.07 1.44
C TRP A 132 8.32 12.70 0.74
N GLN A 133 7.30 11.87 0.95
CA GLN A 133 6.94 10.77 0.04
C GLN A 133 5.95 11.35 -0.98
N GLU A 134 6.28 11.29 -2.27
CA GLU A 134 5.53 11.86 -3.42
C GLU A 134 4.05 11.44 -3.44
N GLU A 135 3.69 10.37 -2.73
CA GLU A 135 2.36 9.74 -2.75
C GLU A 135 1.30 10.42 -1.87
N ALA A 136 1.66 11.46 -1.09
CA ALA A 136 0.75 12.09 -0.11
C ALA A 136 0.49 13.59 -0.34
N TRP A 137 0.93 14.16 -1.46
CA TRP A 137 0.92 15.61 -1.63
C TRP A 137 -0.44 16.10 -2.16
N PRO A 138 -0.98 17.20 -1.62
CA PRO A 138 -1.98 17.96 -2.35
C PRO A 138 -1.39 18.30 -3.73
N LEU A 139 -2.20 18.23 -4.80
CA LEU A 139 -1.77 18.56 -6.18
C LEU A 139 -0.98 19.88 -6.27
N TYR A 140 -1.32 20.86 -5.42
CA TYR A 140 -0.60 22.12 -5.28
C TYR A 140 0.88 21.97 -4.91
N CYS A 141 1.21 21.04 -4.00
CA CYS A 141 2.58 20.80 -3.57
C CYS A 141 3.38 20.14 -4.71
N ASP A 142 2.83 19.13 -5.40
CA ASP A 142 3.47 18.49 -6.57
C ASP A 142 3.87 19.51 -7.65
N GLU A 143 2.94 20.39 -8.02
CA GLU A 143 3.19 21.44 -9.01
C GLU A 143 4.32 22.38 -8.59
N ILE A 144 4.38 22.72 -7.31
CA ILE A 144 5.43 23.57 -6.75
C ILE A 144 6.78 22.84 -6.74
N PHE A 145 6.83 21.56 -6.34
CA PHE A 145 8.06 20.77 -6.35
C PHE A 145 8.62 20.56 -7.75
N GLU A 146 7.77 20.28 -8.74
CA GLU A 146 8.19 20.17 -10.13
C GLU A 146 8.70 21.52 -10.67
N LEU A 147 8.08 22.64 -10.28
CA LEU A 147 8.60 23.98 -10.58
C LEU A 147 10.01 24.19 -10.00
N TYR A 148 10.25 23.79 -8.75
CA TYR A 148 11.57 23.86 -8.11
C TYR A 148 12.59 22.96 -8.82
N LYS A 149 12.25 21.69 -9.09
CA LYS A 149 13.15 20.75 -9.79
C LYS A 149 13.54 21.27 -11.17
N ALA A 150 12.60 21.82 -11.92
CA ALA A 150 12.82 22.31 -13.28
C ALA A 150 13.66 23.61 -13.32
N ASN A 151 13.45 24.54 -12.37
CA ASN A 151 13.97 25.90 -12.47
C ASN A 151 15.02 26.27 -11.41
N ARG A 152 15.45 25.33 -10.56
CA ARG A 152 16.39 25.53 -9.44
C ARG A 152 17.60 26.40 -9.79
N LYS A 153 18.30 26.05 -10.88
CA LYS A 153 19.53 26.76 -11.27
C LYS A 153 19.32 28.24 -11.58
N GLU A 154 18.20 28.58 -12.22
CA GLU A 154 17.87 29.94 -12.62
C GLU A 154 17.38 30.76 -11.43
N ILE A 155 16.63 30.13 -10.53
CA ILE A 155 16.10 30.78 -9.34
C ILE A 155 17.20 31.01 -8.28
N ASP A 156 18.07 30.02 -8.05
CA ASP A 156 19.19 30.12 -7.10
C ASP A 156 20.17 31.23 -7.53
N ALA A 157 20.41 31.36 -8.84
CA ALA A 157 21.24 32.42 -9.41
C ALA A 157 20.61 33.82 -9.28
N SER A 158 19.28 33.90 -9.21
CA SER A 158 18.53 35.17 -9.16
C SER A 158 18.25 35.65 -7.73
N CYS A 159 18.16 34.73 -6.76
CA CYS A 159 17.68 35.01 -5.40
C CYS A 159 18.71 34.67 -4.30
N GLU A 160 20.01 34.73 -4.63
CA GLU A 160 21.14 34.56 -3.69
C GLU A 160 21.13 33.27 -2.85
N ARG A 161 20.72 32.15 -3.44
CA ARG A 161 20.59 30.84 -2.74
C ARG A 161 21.82 29.96 -2.94
N THR A 162 22.01 28.96 -2.08
CA THR A 162 23.22 28.14 -2.12
C THR A 162 23.07 26.94 -3.05
N GLN A 163 24.13 26.58 -3.78
CA GLN A 163 24.09 25.44 -4.72
C GLN A 163 24.00 24.05 -4.05
N TYR A 164 24.01 23.99 -2.71
CA TYR A 164 24.22 22.74 -1.95
C TYR A 164 22.97 22.26 -1.21
N SER A 165 21.83 22.89 -1.45
CA SER A 165 20.67 22.82 -0.59
C SER A 165 19.40 22.65 -1.40
N ASP A 166 18.60 21.64 -1.07
CA ASP A 166 17.36 21.42 -1.79
C ASP A 166 16.36 22.54 -1.50
N ALA A 167 15.54 22.87 -2.48
CA ALA A 167 14.51 23.90 -2.37
C ALA A 167 13.65 23.76 -1.09
N PHE A 168 13.15 22.55 -0.82
CA PHE A 168 12.41 22.30 0.42
C PHE A 168 13.29 22.33 1.66
N TRP A 169 14.56 21.97 1.57
CA TRP A 169 15.45 21.98 2.73
C TRP A 169 15.76 23.41 3.20
N GLU A 170 15.96 24.34 2.27
CA GLU A 170 16.12 25.75 2.63
C GLU A 170 14.81 26.31 3.20
N ALA A 171 13.68 26.04 2.54
CA ALA A 171 12.35 26.39 3.03
C ALA A 171 12.08 25.87 4.45
N TYR A 172 12.39 24.59 4.70
CA TYR A 172 12.20 23.92 5.98
C TYR A 172 13.13 24.47 7.06
N ALA A 173 14.44 24.56 6.76
CA ALA A 173 15.43 25.06 7.70
C ALA A 173 15.14 26.52 8.09
N ASP A 174 14.72 27.35 7.15
CA ASP A 174 14.54 28.78 7.39
C ASP A 174 13.19 29.09 8.03
N TYR A 175 12.09 28.46 7.57
CA TYR A 175 10.74 28.84 8.01
C TYR A 175 10.15 27.96 9.11
N ILE A 176 10.53 26.68 9.25
CA ILE A 176 9.75 25.71 10.06
C ILE A 176 10.58 24.91 11.08
N ALA A 177 11.87 24.68 10.84
CA ALA A 177 12.69 23.85 11.71
C ALA A 177 12.77 24.39 13.16
N LEU A 178 12.76 23.47 14.13
CA LEU A 178 13.01 23.81 15.54
C LEU A 178 14.39 24.50 15.70
N PRO A 179 14.58 25.42 16.65
CA PRO A 179 15.84 26.15 16.82
C PRO A 179 17.08 25.25 16.95
N ILE A 180 16.93 24.09 17.61
CA ILE A 180 18.01 23.11 17.75
C ILE A 180 18.35 22.43 16.41
N CYS A 181 17.35 22.18 15.57
CA CYS A 181 17.54 21.60 14.24
C CYS A 181 18.15 22.60 13.27
N LYS A 182 17.77 23.89 13.34
CA LYS A 182 18.45 24.96 12.58
C LYS A 182 19.94 24.98 12.89
N THR A 183 20.28 24.97 14.18
CA THR A 183 21.67 24.93 14.65
C THR A 183 22.38 23.66 14.18
N TYR A 184 21.71 22.50 14.22
CA TYR A 184 22.27 21.25 13.70
C TYR A 184 22.57 21.32 12.21
N TYR A 185 21.64 21.82 11.39
CA TYR A 185 21.82 21.93 9.94
C TYR A 185 22.92 22.92 9.57
N GLU A 186 23.04 24.04 10.28
CA GLU A 186 24.18 24.96 10.14
C GLU A 186 25.51 24.25 10.40
N ARG A 187 25.59 23.42 11.44
CA ARG A 187 26.80 22.65 11.74
C ARG A 187 27.12 21.61 10.67
N VAL A 188 26.11 20.96 10.09
CA VAL A 188 26.32 20.07 8.95
C VAL A 188 26.91 20.84 7.75
N ARG A 189 26.44 22.06 7.45
CA ARG A 189 27.02 22.93 6.42
C ARG A 189 28.47 23.34 6.74
N ASP A 190 28.71 23.77 7.98
CA ASP A 190 30.03 24.21 8.45
C ASP A 190 31.08 23.11 8.32
N THR A 191 30.67 21.84 8.41
CA THR A 191 31.56 20.67 8.30
C THR A 191 32.28 20.62 6.97
N VAL A 192 31.54 20.88 5.89
CA VAL A 192 32.08 20.88 4.52
C VAL A 192 32.99 22.10 4.34
N SER A 193 32.60 23.25 4.88
CA SER A 193 33.40 24.49 4.80
C SER A 193 34.72 24.42 5.57
N HIS A 194 34.78 23.62 6.65
CA HIS A 194 35.95 23.49 7.52
C HIS A 194 36.70 22.17 7.36
N ASP A 195 36.37 21.35 6.35
CA ASP A 195 37.01 20.06 6.06
C ASP A 195 37.05 19.10 7.28
N CYS A 196 35.97 19.12 8.07
CA CYS A 196 35.89 18.40 9.33
C CYS A 196 35.77 16.87 9.20
N ASP A 197 35.71 16.33 7.98
CA ASP A 197 35.67 14.88 7.72
C ASP A 197 37.07 14.25 7.68
N THR A 198 38.10 15.06 7.50
CA THR A 198 39.53 14.68 7.48
C THR A 198 40.30 15.33 8.62
N ASN A 199 40.03 16.61 8.91
CA ASN A 199 40.75 17.40 9.92
C ASN A 199 39.95 17.53 11.23
N VAL A 200 39.68 16.40 11.87
CA VAL A 200 38.71 16.28 12.98
C VAL A 200 39.09 17.00 14.28
N HIS A 201 40.36 17.40 14.43
CA HIS A 201 40.91 18.00 15.66
C HIS A 201 41.03 19.52 15.64
N THR A 202 40.63 20.17 14.56
CA THR A 202 40.66 21.64 14.54
C THR A 202 39.69 22.21 15.59
N PRO A 203 40.00 23.38 16.19
CA PRO A 203 39.10 24.03 17.14
C PRO A 203 37.63 24.17 16.69
N PRO A 204 37.32 24.54 15.42
CA PRO A 204 35.93 24.59 14.96
C PRO A 204 35.25 23.20 14.94
N CYS A 205 35.90 22.16 14.41
CA CYS A 205 35.33 20.82 14.37
C CYS A 205 35.12 20.25 15.79
N ASN A 206 36.07 20.48 16.70
CA ASN A 206 35.97 19.98 18.08
C ASN A 206 34.80 20.62 18.85
N ARG A 207 34.55 21.93 18.67
CA ARG A 207 33.38 22.61 19.25
C ARG A 207 32.07 22.05 18.70
N MET A 208 32.02 21.83 17.39
CA MET A 208 30.87 21.29 16.70
C MET A 208 30.53 19.86 17.15
N PHE A 209 31.51 18.95 17.15
CA PHE A 209 31.32 17.57 17.57
C PHE A 209 31.02 17.44 19.06
N SER A 210 31.61 18.30 19.90
CA SER A 210 31.27 18.35 21.34
C SER A 210 29.84 18.85 21.58
N TRP A 211 29.36 19.80 20.78
CA TRP A 211 27.98 20.25 20.83
C TRP A 211 27.03 19.13 20.39
N TYR A 212 27.31 18.46 19.27
CA TYR A 212 26.50 17.33 18.80
C TYR A 212 26.41 16.21 19.84
N LEU A 213 27.54 15.81 20.44
CA LEU A 213 27.57 14.77 21.48
C LEU A 213 26.68 15.11 22.68
N ARG A 214 26.54 16.40 23.03
CA ARG A 214 25.70 16.85 24.14
C ARG A 214 24.20 16.74 23.84
N TYR A 215 23.81 17.00 22.59
CA TYR A 215 22.41 17.05 22.17
C TYR A 215 22.00 15.86 21.30
N GLN A 216 22.85 14.83 21.21
CA GLN A 216 22.71 13.72 20.27
C GLN A 216 21.33 13.07 20.33
N ALA A 217 20.87 12.67 21.52
CA ALA A 217 19.59 12.00 21.70
C ALA A 217 18.37 12.89 21.38
N GLN A 218 18.54 14.21 21.43
CA GLN A 218 17.48 15.16 21.07
C GLN A 218 17.50 15.41 19.56
N ILE A 219 18.67 15.59 18.95
CA ILE A 219 18.83 15.79 17.51
C ILE A 219 18.37 14.55 16.73
N GLU A 220 18.77 13.36 17.16
CA GLU A 220 18.39 12.09 16.51
C GLU A 220 16.90 11.75 16.67
N ARG A 221 16.20 12.43 17.60
CA ARG A 221 14.75 12.29 17.80
C ARG A 221 13.94 13.36 17.08
N GLU A 222 14.42 14.60 17.09
CA GLU A 222 13.65 15.79 16.69
C GLU A 222 14.08 16.39 15.34
N CYS A 223 15.26 16.06 14.82
CA CYS A 223 15.78 16.64 13.59
C CYS A 223 15.86 15.62 12.45
N LEU A 224 15.60 16.09 11.22
CA LEU A 224 15.68 15.29 10.01
C LEU A 224 17.15 15.00 9.66
N GLU A 225 17.43 13.78 9.19
CA GLU A 225 18.73 13.48 8.61
C GLU A 225 18.83 14.05 7.20
N VAL A 226 19.94 14.70 6.88
CA VAL A 226 20.13 15.42 5.62
C VAL A 226 21.13 14.66 4.74
N GLN A 227 20.91 14.63 3.41
CA GLN A 227 21.79 13.93 2.47
C GLN A 227 23.26 14.40 2.55
N GLY A 228 23.50 15.65 2.97
CA GLY A 228 24.82 16.22 3.21
C GLY A 228 25.45 15.89 4.58
N ALA A 229 24.84 15.07 5.44
CA ALA A 229 25.34 14.78 6.80
C ALA A 229 26.51 13.78 6.83
N LYS A 230 26.76 13.07 5.72
CA LYS A 230 27.80 12.02 5.65
C LYS A 230 29.21 12.49 6.04
N PRO A 231 29.72 13.65 5.57
CA PRO A 231 31.01 14.19 6.03
C PRO A 231 31.01 14.51 7.53
N PHE A 232 29.89 15.00 8.06
CA PHE A 232 29.73 15.35 9.48
C PHE A 232 29.84 14.12 10.37
N TYR A 233 29.10 13.04 10.06
CA TYR A 233 29.16 11.81 10.84
C TYR A 233 30.51 11.11 10.73
N LYS A 234 31.09 11.07 9.52
CA LYS A 234 32.45 10.54 9.29
C LYS A 234 33.48 11.24 10.18
N GLY A 235 33.45 12.58 10.21
CA GLY A 235 34.33 13.36 11.08
C GLY A 235 34.06 13.15 12.58
N PHE A 236 32.79 13.12 12.98
CA PHE A 236 32.36 12.92 14.37
C PHE A 236 32.83 11.58 14.94
N TYR A 237 32.65 10.48 14.21
CA TYR A 237 33.06 9.15 14.69
C TYR A 237 34.58 9.01 14.75
N ALA A 238 35.31 9.55 13.76
CA ALA A 238 36.77 9.60 13.80
C ALA A 238 37.29 10.41 15.01
N TRP A 239 36.67 11.56 15.30
CA TRP A 239 36.95 12.34 16.49
C TRP A 239 36.61 11.58 17.79
N LYS A 240 35.46 10.91 17.88
CA LYS A 240 35.04 10.15 19.08
C LYS A 240 35.98 8.98 19.39
N HIS A 241 36.41 8.24 18.37
CA HIS A 241 37.37 7.13 18.52
C HIS A 241 38.74 7.61 19.03
N SER A 242 39.21 8.78 18.59
CA SER A 242 40.48 9.35 19.06
C SER A 242 40.45 9.70 20.56
N ARG A 243 39.29 10.08 21.10
CA ARG A 243 39.08 10.35 22.55
C ARG A 243 39.04 9.07 23.39
N GLY A 244 38.43 8.00 22.89
CA GLY A 244 38.31 6.71 23.60
C GLY A 244 39.66 6.02 23.86
N ARG A 245 40.68 6.29 23.05
CA ARG A 245 42.03 5.73 23.21
C ARG A 245 42.87 6.36 24.33
N GLN A 246 42.45 7.49 24.90
CA GLN A 246 43.19 8.15 26.00
C GLN A 246 42.69 7.77 27.42
N GLY A 247 41.58 7.04 27.56
CA GLY A 247 41.00 6.70 28.88
C GLY A 247 41.42 5.35 29.48
N GLY A 248 42.29 4.59 28.81
CA GLY A 248 42.53 3.17 29.09
C GLY A 248 43.87 2.84 29.77
N GLN A 249 44.31 3.59 30.79
CA GLN A 249 45.38 3.15 31.69
C GLN A 249 45.17 3.74 33.08
N MET A 250 44.63 2.94 34.01
CA MET A 250 44.96 2.87 35.43
C MET A 250 43.82 2.19 36.20
N ALA A 251 44.14 1.05 36.82
CA ALA A 251 43.77 0.65 38.19
C ALA A 251 43.45 -0.86 38.28
N THR A 252 44.49 -1.65 38.49
CA THR A 252 44.42 -2.89 39.25
C THR A 252 44.56 -2.58 40.75
N TYR A 253 43.98 -3.47 41.58
CA TYR A 253 44.08 -3.64 43.05
C TYR A 253 43.00 -2.96 43.94
N LEU A 254 42.06 -3.75 44.47
CA LEU A 254 42.00 -4.19 45.90
C LEU A 254 40.67 -4.87 46.29
N ALA A 255 40.81 -6.09 46.84
CA ALA A 255 40.05 -6.81 47.91
C ALA A 255 38.50 -6.93 47.94
N PRO A 256 37.96 -8.08 48.43
CA PRO A 256 36.53 -8.39 48.38
C PRO A 256 35.78 -7.94 49.65
N VAL A 257 34.60 -7.33 49.48
CA VAL A 257 33.61 -7.16 50.54
C VAL A 257 32.38 -7.96 50.18
N ARG A 258 32.05 -8.95 51.01
CA ARG A 258 30.80 -9.71 50.98
C ARG A 258 29.63 -8.78 51.26
N VAL A 259 28.76 -8.59 50.27
CA VAL A 259 27.40 -8.06 50.48
C VAL A 259 26.42 -9.11 50.00
N LEU A 260 25.63 -9.62 50.94
CA LEU A 260 24.43 -10.43 50.70
C LEU A 260 23.42 -9.55 49.95
N LEU A 261 23.20 -9.84 48.67
CA LEU A 261 22.05 -9.34 47.91
C LEU A 261 21.10 -10.51 47.67
N VAL A 262 19.95 -10.42 48.31
CA VAL A 262 18.77 -11.24 48.04
C VAL A 262 18.39 -11.00 46.58
N SER A 263 18.54 -12.03 45.76
CA SER A 263 18.08 -12.04 44.37
C SER A 263 16.56 -12.08 44.33
N LEU A 264 15.92 -10.91 44.24
CA LEU A 264 14.64 -10.81 43.56
C LEU A 264 14.93 -10.90 42.06
N ALA A 265 14.75 -12.09 41.51
CA ALA A 265 14.65 -12.28 40.08
C ALA A 265 13.34 -11.62 39.62
N ILE A 266 13.41 -10.35 39.25
CA ILE A 266 12.42 -9.79 38.32
C ILE A 266 12.80 -10.41 36.98
N GLN A 267 12.05 -11.43 36.58
CA GLN A 267 12.04 -11.92 35.20
C GLN A 267 11.55 -10.75 34.33
N TRP A 268 12.48 -10.05 33.70
CA TRP A 268 12.17 -9.27 32.52
C TRP A 268 11.96 -10.31 31.42
N SER A 269 10.73 -10.78 31.26
CA SER A 269 10.34 -11.59 30.10
C SER A 269 10.40 -10.69 28.88
N THR A 270 11.56 -10.62 28.24
CA THR A 270 11.69 -10.08 26.89
C THR A 270 10.91 -11.00 25.95
N CYS A 271 9.81 -10.48 25.43
CA CYS A 271 8.94 -11.15 24.46
C CYS A 271 9.67 -11.23 23.11
N PHE A 272 9.87 -12.43 22.58
CA PHE A 272 10.46 -12.68 21.27
C PHE A 272 9.44 -13.38 20.37
N ALA A 273 9.48 -13.09 19.06
CA ALA A 273 8.79 -13.93 18.08
C ALA A 273 9.30 -15.38 18.17
N GLU A 274 8.38 -16.33 18.04
CA GLU A 274 8.68 -17.77 18.07
C GLU A 274 9.51 -18.16 16.84
N PHE A 275 9.11 -17.64 15.68
CA PHE A 275 9.90 -17.69 14.46
C PHE A 275 9.66 -16.43 13.62
N VAL A 276 10.63 -16.12 12.76
CA VAL A 276 10.58 -15.00 11.82
C VAL A 276 11.23 -15.43 10.51
N TYR A 277 10.47 -15.30 9.42
CA TYR A 277 10.94 -15.40 8.04
C TYR A 277 10.76 -14.03 7.39
N TYR A 278 11.85 -13.25 7.31
CA TYR A 278 11.84 -11.98 6.54
C TYR A 278 11.77 -12.25 5.04
N ASP A 279 12.38 -13.34 4.63
CA ASP A 279 12.25 -14.01 3.35
C ASP A 279 12.33 -15.53 3.59
N PHE A 280 12.26 -16.32 2.53
CA PHE A 280 12.34 -17.79 2.60
C PHE A 280 13.69 -18.32 2.10
N ASN A 281 14.76 -17.53 2.26
CA ASN A 281 16.11 -17.97 1.90
C ASN A 281 16.60 -19.12 2.81
N GLY A 282 15.98 -19.28 3.98
CA GLY A 282 16.02 -20.49 4.79
C GLY A 282 14.61 -20.94 5.13
N THR A 283 14.29 -22.22 4.86
CA THR A 283 12.99 -22.83 5.17
C THR A 283 13.07 -23.80 6.36
N THR A 284 14.06 -23.63 7.23
CA THR A 284 14.25 -24.48 8.40
C THR A 284 13.01 -24.43 9.27
N GLY A 285 12.40 -25.58 9.54
CA GLY A 285 11.16 -25.66 10.32
C GLY A 285 9.88 -25.54 9.48
N LEU A 286 9.96 -25.50 8.15
CA LEU A 286 8.79 -25.56 7.27
C LEU A 286 8.67 -26.93 6.61
N ILE A 287 7.45 -27.46 6.59
CA ILE A 287 7.07 -28.69 5.88
C ILE A 287 6.16 -28.32 4.72
N LEU A 288 6.62 -28.57 3.49
CA LEU A 288 5.88 -28.30 2.26
C LEU A 288 5.22 -29.60 1.78
N ASN A 289 3.92 -29.55 1.47
CA ASN A 289 3.13 -30.66 0.95
C ASN A 289 2.45 -30.28 -0.37
N GLY A 290 2.11 -31.29 -1.17
CA GLY A 290 1.49 -31.09 -2.49
C GLY A 290 2.39 -30.24 -3.40
N ASP A 291 1.79 -29.25 -4.03
CA ASP A 291 2.40 -28.36 -5.02
C ASP A 291 3.06 -27.10 -4.40
N ALA A 292 3.38 -27.13 -3.09
CA ALA A 292 4.14 -26.05 -2.47
C ALA A 292 5.64 -26.17 -2.80
N ALA A 293 6.24 -25.02 -3.08
CA ALA A 293 7.63 -24.85 -3.48
C ALA A 293 8.24 -23.56 -2.91
N THR A 294 9.55 -23.39 -3.05
CA THR A 294 10.19 -22.06 -2.90
C THR A 294 10.52 -21.50 -4.28
N SER A 295 10.57 -20.18 -4.43
CA SER A 295 10.89 -19.54 -5.70
C SER A 295 11.76 -18.31 -5.48
N SER A 296 12.71 -18.03 -6.39
CA SER A 296 13.43 -16.76 -6.46
C SER A 296 13.02 -15.94 -7.69
N CYS A 297 11.75 -16.07 -8.11
CA CYS A 297 11.14 -15.53 -9.34
C CYS A 297 11.70 -16.12 -10.63
N ILE A 298 13.00 -16.36 -10.68
CA ILE A 298 13.67 -17.18 -11.68
C ILE A 298 14.33 -18.37 -10.98
N HIS A 299 14.23 -19.55 -11.57
CA HIS A 299 14.88 -20.75 -11.08
C HIS A 299 16.39 -20.61 -11.24
N ILE A 300 17.13 -20.61 -10.13
CA ILE A 300 18.58 -20.55 -10.09
C ILE A 300 19.07 -21.74 -9.27
N ALA A 301 19.62 -22.76 -9.93
CA ALA A 301 20.04 -24.01 -9.29
C ALA A 301 21.01 -23.83 -8.10
N ARG A 302 21.75 -22.71 -8.05
CA ARG A 302 22.65 -22.38 -6.94
C ARG A 302 21.90 -22.02 -5.64
N ASN A 303 20.66 -21.57 -5.75
CA ASN A 303 19.80 -21.18 -4.64
C ASN A 303 18.82 -22.31 -4.25
N ASP A 304 19.07 -23.54 -4.70
CA ASP A 304 18.21 -24.68 -4.36
C ASP A 304 18.49 -25.12 -2.93
N TYR A 305 17.68 -24.60 -2.00
CA TYR A 305 17.74 -24.99 -0.58
C TYR A 305 16.92 -26.26 -0.28
N SER A 306 16.13 -26.74 -1.24
CA SER A 306 15.37 -27.98 -1.15
C SER A 306 15.11 -28.55 -2.56
N ASP A 307 14.74 -29.83 -2.66
CA ASP A 307 14.35 -30.48 -3.92
C ASP A 307 13.11 -29.85 -4.59
N ARG A 308 12.41 -28.96 -3.88
CA ARG A 308 11.24 -28.22 -4.39
C ARG A 308 11.55 -26.78 -4.77
N ALA A 309 12.80 -26.34 -4.71
CA ALA A 309 13.18 -25.00 -5.13
C ALA A 309 12.93 -24.83 -6.63
N GLY A 310 12.15 -23.80 -6.97
CA GLY A 310 11.70 -23.43 -8.31
C GLY A 310 10.93 -24.52 -9.08
N ALA A 311 10.48 -25.59 -8.41
CA ALA A 311 9.65 -26.64 -9.03
C ALA A 311 8.37 -26.08 -9.67
N ASP A 312 7.85 -24.99 -9.10
CA ASP A 312 6.62 -24.31 -9.49
C ASP A 312 6.87 -22.92 -10.11
N ASP A 313 8.05 -22.72 -10.72
CA ASP A 313 8.37 -21.50 -11.50
C ASP A 313 7.74 -21.48 -12.90
N VAL A 314 6.97 -22.51 -13.25
CA VAL A 314 6.23 -22.58 -14.52
C VAL A 314 5.22 -21.42 -14.62
N ARG A 315 5.20 -20.77 -15.79
CA ARG A 315 4.44 -19.54 -16.07
C ARG A 315 3.33 -19.71 -17.09
N GLU A 316 3.36 -20.81 -17.82
CA GLU A 316 2.42 -21.06 -18.90
C GLU A 316 1.67 -22.35 -18.59
N ALA A 317 0.36 -22.24 -18.64
CA ALA A 317 -0.54 -23.37 -18.63
C ALA A 317 -1.67 -23.10 -19.61
N SER A 318 -2.21 -24.17 -20.16
CA SER A 318 -3.42 -24.14 -20.97
C SER A 318 -4.23 -25.42 -20.72
N ILE A 319 -5.55 -25.30 -20.63
CA ILE A 319 -6.45 -26.45 -20.63
C ILE A 319 -6.89 -26.72 -22.08
N GLU A 320 -7.09 -28.00 -22.41
CA GLU A 320 -7.64 -28.39 -23.71
C GLU A 320 -8.94 -27.64 -24.02
N MET A 321 -9.06 -27.24 -25.28
CA MET A 321 -10.20 -26.49 -25.78
C MET A 321 -11.49 -27.30 -25.63
N ILE A 322 -12.47 -26.74 -24.92
CA ILE A 322 -13.78 -27.39 -24.73
C ILE A 322 -14.76 -26.83 -25.74
N GLN A 323 -15.39 -27.70 -26.52
CA GLN A 323 -16.42 -27.32 -27.48
C GLN A 323 -17.80 -27.67 -26.92
N HIS A 324 -18.64 -26.66 -26.77
CA HIS A 324 -20.03 -26.78 -26.37
C HIS A 324 -20.91 -26.61 -27.61
N GLN A 325 -21.67 -27.65 -27.96
CA GLN A 325 -22.63 -27.62 -29.07
C GLN A 325 -24.02 -27.20 -28.56
N ARG A 326 -24.62 -26.20 -29.20
CA ARG A 326 -26.04 -25.86 -29.08
C ARG A 326 -26.69 -25.93 -30.45
N LEU A 327 -28.01 -26.10 -30.48
CA LEU A 327 -28.85 -26.36 -31.67
C LEU A 327 -28.56 -25.50 -32.92
N GLU A 328 -27.92 -24.33 -32.80
CA GLU A 328 -27.55 -23.46 -33.92
C GLU A 328 -26.19 -22.75 -33.73
N ARG A 329 -25.41 -23.11 -32.69
CA ARG A 329 -24.17 -22.41 -32.34
C ARG A 329 -23.15 -23.35 -31.74
N VAL A 330 -21.89 -23.13 -32.14
CA VAL A 330 -20.73 -23.76 -31.54
C VAL A 330 -20.04 -22.73 -30.65
N MET A 331 -19.90 -23.06 -29.36
CA MET A 331 -19.12 -22.26 -28.42
C MET A 331 -17.83 -22.99 -28.09
N THR A 332 -16.71 -22.32 -28.31
CA THR A 332 -15.37 -22.81 -28.01
C THR A 332 -14.85 -22.08 -26.78
N GLU A 333 -14.45 -22.83 -25.77
CA GLU A 333 -13.84 -22.33 -24.54
C GLU A 333 -12.34 -22.61 -24.54
N THR A 334 -11.56 -21.57 -24.25
CA THR A 334 -10.10 -21.63 -24.11
C THR A 334 -9.72 -21.04 -22.76
N VAL A 335 -8.82 -21.71 -22.05
CA VAL A 335 -8.26 -21.23 -20.79
C VAL A 335 -6.75 -21.37 -20.85
N GLU A 336 -6.05 -20.26 -20.65
CA GLU A 336 -4.59 -20.17 -20.67
C GLU A 336 -4.11 -19.15 -19.64
N THR A 337 -2.82 -19.14 -19.32
CA THR A 337 -2.25 -18.09 -18.46
C THR A 337 -2.21 -16.77 -19.21
N GLU A 338 -2.59 -15.65 -18.58
CA GLU A 338 -2.57 -14.35 -19.23
C GLU A 338 -1.14 -13.82 -19.39
N ASP A 339 -0.79 -13.43 -20.62
CA ASP A 339 0.54 -12.95 -21.00
C ASP A 339 0.66 -11.42 -21.01
N HIS A 340 -0.38 -10.72 -20.57
CA HIS A 340 -0.56 -9.26 -20.58
C HIS A 340 -0.64 -8.59 -21.96
N SER A 341 -0.33 -9.30 -23.04
CA SER A 341 -0.26 -8.72 -24.39
C SER A 341 -1.61 -8.26 -24.91
N THR A 342 -2.69 -8.91 -24.45
CA THR A 342 -4.06 -8.64 -24.90
C THR A 342 -4.96 -8.04 -23.83
N SER A 343 -4.47 -7.88 -22.60
CA SER A 343 -5.28 -7.48 -21.44
C SER A 343 -6.03 -6.16 -21.65
N ALA A 344 -5.33 -5.10 -22.09
CA ALA A 344 -5.95 -3.79 -22.33
C ALA A 344 -7.05 -3.85 -23.40
N ARG A 345 -6.86 -4.70 -24.43
CA ARG A 345 -7.88 -4.92 -25.46
C ARG A 345 -9.04 -5.74 -24.92
N ILE A 346 -8.77 -6.75 -24.08
CA ILE A 346 -9.82 -7.55 -23.44
C ILE A 346 -10.74 -6.65 -22.62
N ALA A 347 -10.17 -5.83 -21.74
CA ALA A 347 -10.89 -4.90 -20.87
C ALA A 347 -11.91 -4.03 -21.63
N VAL A 348 -11.53 -3.53 -22.81
CA VAL A 348 -12.37 -2.61 -23.60
C VAL A 348 -13.33 -3.34 -24.55
N GLU A 349 -12.88 -4.39 -25.23
CA GLU A 349 -13.61 -4.95 -26.38
C GLU A 349 -14.41 -6.21 -26.05
N THR A 350 -13.95 -7.02 -25.10
CA THR A 350 -14.45 -8.40 -24.92
C THR A 350 -14.66 -8.81 -23.47
N ALA A 351 -14.35 -7.94 -22.52
CA ALA A 351 -14.53 -8.22 -21.11
C ALA A 351 -15.98 -8.59 -20.80
N ARG A 352 -16.15 -9.55 -19.91
CA ARG A 352 -17.44 -9.91 -19.33
C ARG A 352 -17.38 -9.77 -17.82
N VAL A 353 -18.55 -9.88 -17.19
CA VAL A 353 -18.70 -9.90 -15.73
C VAL A 353 -17.69 -10.88 -15.12
N GLY A 354 -16.93 -10.38 -14.14
CA GLY A 354 -15.85 -11.11 -13.46
C GLY A 354 -14.47 -10.90 -14.07
N HIS A 355 -14.31 -10.03 -15.07
CA HIS A 355 -12.99 -9.62 -15.51
C HIS A 355 -12.34 -8.72 -14.46
N ARG A 356 -11.08 -9.02 -14.15
CA ARG A 356 -10.23 -8.20 -13.31
C ARG A 356 -9.42 -7.22 -14.15
N ASP A 357 -9.48 -5.94 -13.80
CA ASP A 357 -8.75 -4.86 -14.47
C ASP A 357 -7.35 -4.63 -13.88
N ALA A 358 -7.14 -4.95 -12.59
CA ALA A 358 -5.87 -4.83 -11.89
C ALA A 358 -5.28 -6.21 -11.61
N PHE A 359 -4.16 -6.54 -12.25
CA PHE A 359 -3.38 -7.75 -12.00
C PHE A 359 -1.98 -7.57 -12.57
N VAL A 360 -1.04 -8.43 -12.19
CA VAL A 360 0.35 -8.37 -12.67
C VAL A 360 0.89 -9.74 -13.06
N LYS A 361 1.82 -9.70 -14.01
CA LYS A 361 2.72 -10.82 -14.33
C LYS A 361 3.80 -10.91 -13.26
N SER A 362 4.16 -12.12 -12.86
CA SER A 362 5.25 -12.35 -11.93
C SER A 362 6.60 -11.94 -12.52
N LEU A 363 7.48 -11.37 -11.70
CA LEU A 363 8.83 -10.91 -12.10
C LEU A 363 9.64 -12.04 -12.75
N GLU A 364 10.37 -11.73 -13.83
CA GLU A 364 11.24 -12.68 -14.57
C GLU A 364 12.73 -12.57 -14.20
N GLU A 365 13.03 -11.85 -13.12
CA GLU A 365 14.38 -11.58 -12.67
C GLU A 365 14.62 -12.16 -11.28
N ARG A 366 15.85 -12.07 -10.78
CA ARG A 366 16.17 -12.54 -9.43
C ARG A 366 15.44 -11.69 -8.39
N CYS A 367 14.67 -12.34 -7.53
CA CYS A 367 14.03 -11.72 -6.38
C CYS A 367 14.41 -12.44 -5.08
N ALA A 368 13.99 -11.86 -3.94
CA ALA A 368 14.08 -12.54 -2.65
C ALA A 368 13.31 -13.87 -2.69
N VAL A 369 13.82 -14.88 -1.99
CA VAL A 369 13.19 -16.20 -1.98
C VAL A 369 11.83 -16.10 -1.28
N ARG A 370 10.80 -16.59 -1.94
CA ARG A 370 9.41 -16.60 -1.49
C ARG A 370 8.90 -18.03 -1.35
N LEU A 371 7.89 -18.20 -0.50
CA LEU A 371 7.17 -19.46 -0.38
C LEU A 371 6.00 -19.44 -1.38
N ARG A 372 6.06 -20.31 -2.39
CA ARG A 372 5.00 -20.47 -3.38
C ARG A 372 4.05 -21.56 -2.93
N LEU A 373 2.78 -21.21 -2.70
CA LEU A 373 1.76 -22.17 -2.35
C LEU A 373 1.22 -22.87 -3.61
N THR A 374 0.99 -22.14 -4.70
CA THR A 374 0.70 -22.74 -6.02
C THR A 374 1.35 -21.93 -7.13
N ALA A 375 1.69 -22.59 -8.22
CA ALA A 375 2.06 -22.00 -9.50
C ALA A 375 0.84 -21.44 -10.27
N SER A 376 1.13 -20.83 -11.42
CA SER A 376 0.11 -20.52 -12.43
C SER A 376 -0.19 -21.78 -13.25
N GLN A 377 -0.78 -22.78 -12.59
CA GLN A 377 -1.12 -24.07 -13.17
C GLN A 377 -2.52 -24.51 -12.70
N PRO A 378 -3.27 -25.26 -13.54
CA PRO A 378 -4.58 -25.76 -13.16
C PRO A 378 -4.48 -26.85 -12.10
N ARG A 379 -5.49 -26.92 -11.24
CA ARG A 379 -5.73 -28.05 -10.30
C ARG A 379 -4.56 -28.33 -9.37
N GLN A 380 -3.93 -27.30 -8.81
CA GLN A 380 -2.91 -27.43 -7.78
C GLN A 380 -3.52 -27.42 -6.38
N ILE A 381 -2.86 -28.09 -5.43
CA ILE A 381 -3.21 -28.10 -4.02
C ILE A 381 -1.93 -28.17 -3.19
N SER A 382 -1.88 -27.39 -2.14
CA SER A 382 -0.73 -27.43 -1.25
C SER A 382 -1.06 -27.10 0.19
N SER A 383 -0.13 -27.46 1.06
CA SER A 383 -0.07 -26.95 2.42
C SER A 383 1.37 -26.74 2.83
N VAL A 384 1.59 -25.75 3.69
CA VAL A 384 2.88 -25.45 4.29
C VAL A 384 2.68 -25.26 5.78
N TRP A 385 3.35 -26.08 6.60
CA TRP A 385 3.21 -26.03 8.05
C TRP A 385 4.52 -25.68 8.72
N TYR A 386 4.45 -24.90 9.80
CA TYR A 386 5.54 -24.90 10.78
C TYR A 386 5.63 -26.28 11.43
N SER A 387 6.85 -26.83 11.54
CA SER A 387 7.08 -28.22 11.88
C SER A 387 6.71 -28.55 13.33
N GLU A 388 6.75 -27.55 14.21
CA GLU A 388 6.43 -27.69 15.63
C GLU A 388 5.04 -27.12 15.95
N GLN A 389 4.41 -27.64 17.00
CA GLN A 389 3.12 -27.14 17.45
C GLN A 389 3.31 -25.89 18.31
N LEU A 390 2.50 -24.85 18.06
CA LEU A 390 2.61 -23.55 18.69
C LEU A 390 1.47 -23.31 19.68
N PRO A 391 1.72 -22.64 20.82
CA PRO A 391 0.66 -22.18 21.71
C PRO A 391 -0.30 -21.23 20.98
N VAL A 392 -1.61 -21.50 21.08
CA VAL A 392 -2.66 -20.68 20.44
C VAL A 392 -3.72 -20.17 21.40
N LEU A 393 -3.94 -20.85 22.54
CA LEU A 393 -5.03 -20.50 23.46
C LEU A 393 -4.75 -19.32 24.38
N GLN A 394 -3.47 -18.99 24.62
CA GLN A 394 -3.08 -17.88 25.50
C GLN A 394 -3.11 -16.51 24.81
N GLY A 395 -3.42 -16.49 23.52
CA GLY A 395 -3.23 -15.33 22.66
C GLY A 395 -2.07 -15.56 21.71
N PHE A 396 -2.16 -14.99 20.52
CA PHE A 396 -1.07 -15.01 19.56
C PHE A 396 -1.18 -13.82 18.60
N GLU A 397 -0.08 -13.55 17.93
CA GLU A 397 -0.05 -12.69 16.76
C GLU A 397 0.76 -13.35 15.66
N THR A 398 0.27 -13.24 14.44
CA THR A 398 0.99 -13.64 13.24
C THR A 398 0.84 -12.54 12.22
N ARG A 399 1.91 -12.30 11.46
CA ARG A 399 1.84 -11.39 10.32
C ARG A 399 2.52 -12.05 9.14
N PHE A 400 1.97 -11.84 7.97
CA PHE A 400 2.60 -12.26 6.73
C PHE A 400 2.34 -11.25 5.62
N THR A 401 3.16 -11.30 4.59
CA THR A 401 2.96 -10.55 3.35
C THR A 401 2.80 -11.53 2.19
N PHE A 402 1.91 -11.20 1.26
CA PHE A 402 1.65 -12.07 0.12
C PHE A 402 1.46 -11.27 -1.17
N GLN A 403 1.61 -11.94 -2.30
CA GLN A 403 1.34 -11.41 -3.63
C GLN A 403 0.67 -12.49 -4.49
N ILE A 404 -0.36 -12.08 -5.23
CA ILE A 404 -1.03 -12.93 -6.22
C ILE A 404 -0.71 -12.43 -7.63
N SER A 405 -0.28 -13.33 -8.52
CA SER A 405 0.16 -12.96 -9.87
C SER A 405 -0.13 -14.07 -10.90
N ASP A 406 0.11 -13.79 -12.18
CA ASP A 406 -0.02 -14.75 -13.29
C ASP A 406 -1.41 -15.42 -13.32
N GLN A 407 -2.47 -14.61 -13.44
CA GLN A 407 -3.85 -15.11 -13.49
C GLN A 407 -4.17 -15.80 -14.82
N SER A 408 -5.11 -16.75 -14.78
CA SER A 408 -5.67 -17.35 -15.98
C SER A 408 -6.59 -16.38 -16.74
N LYS A 409 -6.51 -16.44 -18.06
CA LYS A 409 -7.49 -15.87 -18.99
C LYS A 409 -8.38 -16.97 -19.54
N ARG A 410 -9.69 -16.78 -19.43
CA ARG A 410 -10.73 -17.62 -20.03
C ARG A 410 -11.43 -16.86 -21.16
N CYS A 411 -11.48 -17.43 -22.36
CA CYS A 411 -12.17 -16.86 -23.50
C CYS A 411 -13.19 -17.83 -24.10
N TYR A 412 -14.38 -17.30 -24.38
CA TYR A 412 -15.44 -17.96 -25.13
C TYR A 412 -15.52 -17.35 -26.54
N GLU A 413 -15.44 -18.19 -27.55
CA GLU A 413 -15.68 -17.82 -28.94
C GLU A 413 -16.96 -18.51 -29.42
N VAL A 414 -17.93 -17.73 -29.90
CA VAL A 414 -19.21 -18.27 -30.38
C VAL A 414 -19.32 -18.08 -31.89
N LYS A 415 -19.50 -19.19 -32.60
CA LYS A 415 -19.65 -19.26 -34.06
C LYS A 415 -20.94 -19.99 -34.45
N ASP A 416 -21.44 -19.70 -35.63
CA ASP A 416 -22.48 -20.50 -36.28
C ASP A 416 -21.93 -21.90 -36.60
N GLU A 417 -22.77 -22.93 -36.45
CA GLU A 417 -22.47 -24.32 -36.77
C GLU A 417 -22.20 -24.53 -38.27
N ASN A 418 -22.90 -23.81 -39.15
CA ASN A 418 -22.90 -24.10 -40.59
C ASN A 418 -22.08 -23.12 -41.46
N PHE A 419 -21.66 -21.97 -40.92
CA PHE A 419 -20.99 -20.92 -41.71
C PHE A 419 -19.73 -20.33 -41.08
N GLY A 420 -19.34 -20.75 -39.86
CA GLY A 420 -18.12 -20.27 -39.20
C GLY A 420 -18.11 -18.77 -38.84
N THR A 421 -19.20 -18.05 -39.10
CA THR A 421 -19.36 -16.64 -38.76
C THR A 421 -19.24 -16.45 -37.26
N ARG A 422 -18.28 -15.63 -36.83
CA ARG A 422 -18.09 -15.29 -35.42
C ARG A 422 -19.18 -14.31 -34.98
N HIS A 423 -20.00 -14.73 -34.02
CA HIS A 423 -21.02 -13.87 -33.41
C HIS A 423 -20.39 -12.90 -32.43
N TYR A 424 -19.67 -13.42 -31.44
CA TYR A 424 -18.95 -12.64 -30.45
C TYR A 424 -17.81 -13.45 -29.84
N ARG A 425 -16.91 -12.72 -29.18
CA ARG A 425 -15.93 -13.30 -28.26
C ARG A 425 -16.06 -12.58 -26.94
N SER A 426 -16.07 -13.31 -25.85
CA SER A 426 -15.98 -12.74 -24.52
C SER A 426 -14.81 -13.37 -23.78
N CYS A 427 -14.06 -12.56 -23.04
CA CYS A 427 -12.88 -12.98 -22.31
C CYS A 427 -12.93 -12.45 -20.87
N THR A 428 -12.32 -13.18 -19.97
CA THR A 428 -12.20 -12.86 -18.55
C THR A 428 -10.79 -13.22 -18.12
N VAL A 429 -10.04 -12.23 -17.65
CA VAL A 429 -8.83 -12.49 -16.84
C VAL A 429 -9.27 -12.52 -15.39
N HIS A 430 -9.15 -13.70 -14.76
CA HIS A 430 -9.44 -13.93 -13.35
C HIS A 430 -8.82 -15.26 -12.92
N GLY A 431 -7.99 -15.23 -11.88
CA GLY A 431 -7.47 -16.42 -11.24
C GLY A 431 -8.40 -16.96 -10.16
N GLY A 432 -8.02 -18.10 -9.59
CA GLY A 432 -8.70 -18.78 -8.50
C GLY A 432 -7.86 -19.95 -7.97
N ASP A 433 -8.20 -20.57 -6.84
CA ASP A 433 -9.34 -20.24 -5.98
C ASP A 433 -8.93 -19.24 -4.87
N GLY A 434 -7.70 -19.36 -4.36
CA GLY A 434 -7.20 -18.53 -3.28
C GLY A 434 -6.28 -19.31 -2.36
N PHE A 435 -6.09 -18.80 -1.15
CA PHE A 435 -5.32 -19.47 -0.11
C PHE A 435 -5.92 -19.20 1.27
N ALA A 436 -5.47 -19.92 2.29
CA ALA A 436 -5.92 -19.72 3.67
C ALA A 436 -4.75 -19.79 4.65
N PHE A 437 -4.83 -18.99 5.72
CA PHE A 437 -4.06 -19.22 6.93
C PHE A 437 -4.83 -20.17 7.84
N VAL A 438 -4.20 -21.26 8.26
CA VAL A 438 -4.88 -22.36 8.95
C VAL A 438 -4.19 -22.70 10.26
N ILE A 439 -4.99 -22.86 11.30
CA ILE A 439 -4.59 -23.43 12.60
C ILE A 439 -5.29 -24.77 12.74
N HIS A 440 -4.55 -25.85 12.99
CA HIS A 440 -5.16 -27.18 13.14
C HIS A 440 -4.49 -28.09 14.15
N SER A 441 -5.26 -29.08 14.62
CA SER A 441 -4.75 -30.26 15.33
C SER A 441 -5.26 -31.56 14.68
N ASN A 442 -5.20 -31.59 13.34
CA ASN A 442 -5.44 -32.76 12.51
C ASN A 442 -4.53 -33.97 12.90
N PRO A 443 -5.06 -35.21 12.91
CA PRO A 443 -4.29 -36.43 13.19
C PRO A 443 -3.09 -36.67 12.25
N SER A 444 -3.16 -36.18 11.01
CA SER A 444 -2.09 -36.27 10.02
C SER A 444 -0.92 -35.31 10.29
N LYS A 445 -1.00 -34.47 11.33
CA LYS A 445 0.06 -33.52 11.74
C LYS A 445 0.50 -32.65 10.55
N THR A 446 1.80 -32.46 10.37
CA THR A 446 2.40 -31.69 9.27
C THR A 446 2.20 -32.31 7.89
N ALA A 447 1.60 -33.49 7.76
CA ALA A 447 1.19 -34.05 6.46
C ALA A 447 -0.26 -33.66 6.09
N ALA A 448 -0.96 -32.90 6.94
CA ALA A 448 -2.32 -32.46 6.67
C ALA A 448 -2.36 -31.59 5.40
N VAL A 449 -3.22 -31.96 4.47
CA VAL A 449 -3.54 -31.19 3.27
C VAL A 449 -4.99 -31.51 2.94
N GLY A 450 -5.70 -30.58 2.33
CA GLY A 450 -7.03 -30.83 1.81
C GLY A 450 -7.06 -32.04 0.87
N TYR A 451 -8.24 -32.63 0.71
CA TYR A 451 -8.39 -33.79 -0.16
C TYR A 451 -8.18 -33.42 -1.64
N ARG A 452 -7.65 -34.38 -2.40
CA ARG A 452 -7.50 -34.31 -3.85
C ARG A 452 -8.04 -35.61 -4.43
N ASP A 453 -9.12 -35.54 -5.22
CA ASP A 453 -9.59 -36.67 -6.00
C ASP A 453 -9.81 -36.30 -7.48
N ALA A 454 -10.19 -37.28 -8.31
CA ALA A 454 -10.31 -37.09 -9.75
C ALA A 454 -11.50 -36.20 -10.18
N LYS A 455 -12.44 -35.92 -9.27
CA LYS A 455 -13.71 -35.20 -9.52
C LYS A 455 -13.86 -33.96 -8.63
N THR A 456 -13.29 -33.97 -7.44
CA THR A 456 -13.36 -32.89 -6.47
C THR A 456 -11.98 -32.57 -5.93
N GLN A 457 -11.76 -31.28 -5.70
CA GLN A 457 -10.52 -30.76 -5.14
C GLN A 457 -10.88 -29.86 -3.98
N SER A 458 -10.16 -30.04 -2.88
CA SER A 458 -10.29 -29.16 -1.72
C SER A 458 -10.01 -27.72 -2.12
N GLN A 459 -11.01 -26.87 -1.93
CA GLN A 459 -10.94 -25.45 -2.23
C GLN A 459 -10.05 -24.74 -1.20
N MET A 460 -9.14 -23.91 -1.71
CA MET A 460 -8.05 -23.24 -0.99
C MET A 460 -7.21 -24.20 -0.13
N GLY A 461 -7.28 -25.51 -0.37
CA GLY A 461 -6.50 -26.56 0.27
C GLY A 461 -6.82 -26.87 1.74
N TYR A 462 -7.79 -26.19 2.38
CA TYR A 462 -8.14 -26.46 3.79
C TYR A 462 -9.39 -27.32 3.97
N GLU A 463 -10.23 -27.44 2.93
CA GLU A 463 -11.43 -28.27 2.97
C GLU A 463 -11.09 -29.72 3.30
N GLY A 464 -11.78 -30.31 4.27
CA GLY A 464 -11.53 -31.66 4.79
C GLY A 464 -10.47 -31.73 5.91
N ILE A 465 -9.69 -30.66 6.16
CA ILE A 465 -8.76 -30.63 7.29
C ILE A 465 -9.57 -30.61 8.59
N GLN A 466 -9.51 -31.72 9.33
CA GLN A 466 -10.17 -31.89 10.62
C GLN A 466 -9.57 -30.99 11.71
N ASN A 467 -10.41 -30.62 12.68
CA ASN A 467 -9.99 -29.91 13.89
C ASN A 467 -9.20 -28.66 13.55
N SER A 468 -9.81 -27.79 12.73
CA SER A 468 -9.14 -26.64 12.14
C SER A 468 -9.99 -25.37 12.14
N LEU A 469 -9.29 -24.25 12.14
CA LEU A 469 -9.80 -22.90 11.90
C LEU A 469 -9.02 -22.35 10.71
N ALA A 470 -9.74 -21.92 9.67
CA ALA A 470 -9.18 -21.34 8.46
C ALA A 470 -9.63 -19.88 8.35
N ILE A 471 -8.69 -19.00 8.02
CA ILE A 471 -8.94 -17.62 7.58
C ILE A 471 -8.62 -17.62 6.10
N GLU A 472 -9.66 -17.58 5.27
CA GLU A 472 -9.54 -17.66 3.82
C GLU A 472 -9.30 -16.30 3.20
N PHE A 473 -8.58 -16.31 2.08
CA PHE A 473 -8.32 -15.21 1.18
C PHE A 473 -8.77 -15.69 -0.20
N ASP A 474 -10.07 -15.54 -0.43
CA ASP A 474 -10.77 -16.11 -1.57
C ASP A 474 -10.82 -15.10 -2.72
N THR A 475 -10.53 -15.61 -3.91
CA THR A 475 -10.42 -14.87 -5.16
C THR A 475 -11.29 -15.48 -6.24
N TRP A 476 -12.20 -16.38 -5.90
CA TRP A 476 -13.04 -17.05 -6.88
C TRP A 476 -14.47 -17.19 -6.37
N HIS A 477 -15.43 -16.75 -7.18
CA HIS A 477 -16.83 -16.88 -6.82
C HIS A 477 -17.39 -18.28 -7.10
N ASN A 478 -17.73 -19.00 -6.03
CA ASN A 478 -18.37 -20.29 -6.02
C ASN A 478 -19.90 -20.13 -5.90
N GLY A 479 -20.60 -20.04 -7.03
CA GLY A 479 -22.06 -19.80 -7.05
C GLY A 479 -22.96 -20.90 -6.43
N GLU A 480 -22.38 -22.02 -6.00
CA GLU A 480 -23.08 -23.12 -5.31
C GLU A 480 -22.96 -23.03 -3.77
N THR A 481 -22.09 -22.15 -3.27
CA THR A 481 -21.86 -21.87 -1.84
C THR A 481 -22.35 -20.47 -1.49
N PRO A 482 -22.47 -20.10 -0.20
CA PRO A 482 -22.88 -18.74 0.22
C PRO A 482 -21.75 -17.73 -0.01
N ASP A 483 -21.29 -17.63 -1.25
CA ASP A 483 -20.09 -16.89 -1.61
C ASP A 483 -20.43 -15.52 -2.25
N THR A 484 -19.49 -14.59 -2.22
CA THR A 484 -19.62 -13.26 -2.82
C THR A 484 -18.88 -13.17 -4.14
N PHE A 485 -19.35 -12.27 -5.00
CA PHE A 485 -18.76 -12.12 -6.33
C PHE A 485 -17.35 -11.50 -6.34
N TYR A 486 -16.99 -10.81 -5.27
CA TYR A 486 -15.72 -10.10 -5.15
C TYR A 486 -14.74 -10.88 -4.30
N ASP A 487 -13.45 -10.59 -4.50
CA ASP A 487 -12.39 -11.01 -3.61
C ASP A 487 -12.73 -10.69 -2.16
N HIS A 488 -12.45 -11.64 -1.28
CA HIS A 488 -12.84 -11.49 0.11
C HIS A 488 -12.07 -12.34 1.10
N VAL A 489 -12.28 -11.98 2.37
CA VAL A 489 -11.75 -12.68 3.54
C VAL A 489 -12.90 -13.14 4.42
N ALA A 490 -12.83 -14.38 4.88
CA ALA A 490 -13.78 -14.94 5.84
C ALA A 490 -13.13 -16.03 6.71
N ILE A 491 -13.84 -16.42 7.78
CA ILE A 491 -13.34 -17.36 8.78
C ILE A 491 -14.22 -18.61 8.81
N TYR A 492 -13.61 -19.80 8.77
CA TYR A 492 -14.30 -21.09 8.77
C TYR A 492 -13.75 -22.03 9.83
N SER A 493 -14.65 -22.73 10.52
CA SER A 493 -14.35 -23.90 11.33
C SER A 493 -15.56 -24.81 11.42
N ASN A 494 -15.32 -26.11 11.26
CA ASN A 494 -16.31 -27.15 11.53
C ASN A 494 -16.02 -27.87 12.87
N GLY A 495 -15.32 -27.18 13.79
CA GLY A 495 -14.87 -27.78 15.04
C GLY A 495 -13.94 -28.96 14.79
N ALA A 496 -14.23 -30.11 15.42
CA ALA A 496 -13.40 -31.31 15.32
C ALA A 496 -13.53 -32.04 13.97
N ASP A 497 -14.61 -31.81 13.23
CA ASP A 497 -14.86 -32.46 11.94
C ASP A 497 -14.03 -31.80 10.83
N GLY A 498 -14.04 -32.39 9.64
CA GLY A 498 -13.39 -31.82 8.45
C GLY A 498 -13.99 -30.45 8.13
N ASN A 499 -13.15 -29.44 7.96
CA ASN A 499 -13.60 -28.10 7.60
C ASN A 499 -14.25 -28.08 6.22
N SER A 500 -15.12 -27.12 5.95
CA SER A 500 -15.88 -27.04 4.70
C SER A 500 -16.19 -25.60 4.33
N LEU A 501 -16.54 -25.34 3.07
CA LEU A 501 -17.08 -24.05 2.60
C LEU A 501 -18.60 -23.92 2.75
N LEU A 502 -19.23 -24.84 3.47
CA LEU A 502 -20.66 -24.77 3.75
C LEU A 502 -20.96 -23.69 4.80
N GLU A 503 -22.15 -23.12 4.74
CA GLU A 503 -22.65 -22.15 5.72
C GLU A 503 -22.54 -22.67 7.18
N SER A 504 -22.64 -23.99 7.37
CA SER A 504 -22.51 -24.63 8.69
C SER A 504 -21.11 -24.52 9.31
N ALA A 505 -20.06 -24.33 8.50
CA ALA A 505 -18.68 -24.17 8.97
C ALA A 505 -18.23 -22.70 8.95
N ARG A 506 -18.94 -21.84 8.23
CA ARG A 506 -18.62 -20.42 8.12
C ARG A 506 -18.89 -19.70 9.44
N LEU A 507 -17.90 -18.99 9.99
CA LEU A 507 -18.00 -18.29 11.28
C LEU A 507 -18.22 -16.79 11.15
N SER A 508 -17.61 -16.14 10.16
CA SER A 508 -17.72 -14.69 9.95
C SER A 508 -18.58 -14.36 8.72
N THR A 509 -19.07 -13.13 8.65
CA THR A 509 -19.50 -12.53 7.38
C THR A 509 -18.29 -12.33 6.46
N THR A 510 -18.57 -12.03 5.20
CA THR A 510 -17.55 -11.69 4.21
C THR A 510 -17.02 -10.30 4.49
N ALA A 511 -15.70 -10.12 4.50
CA ALA A 511 -15.09 -8.81 4.34
C ALA A 511 -14.51 -8.68 2.92
N LEU A 512 -15.03 -7.71 2.17
CA LEU A 512 -14.58 -7.45 0.80
C LEU A 512 -13.22 -6.78 0.83
N GLN A 513 -12.29 -7.30 0.05
CA GLN A 513 -10.94 -6.74 -0.07
C GLN A 513 -10.37 -7.20 -1.40
N ASP A 514 -9.94 -6.26 -2.25
CA ASP A 514 -9.16 -6.60 -3.43
C ASP A 514 -7.81 -7.16 -2.97
N ILE A 515 -7.58 -8.46 -3.18
CA ILE A 515 -6.36 -9.18 -2.76
C ILE A 515 -5.57 -9.77 -3.93
N ALA A 516 -6.23 -9.98 -5.07
CA ALA A 516 -5.59 -10.46 -6.29
C ALA A 516 -5.34 -9.34 -7.31
N ASP A 517 -5.07 -8.12 -6.85
CA ASP A 517 -4.81 -6.96 -7.71
C ASP A 517 -3.36 -6.88 -8.24
N GLY A 518 -2.50 -7.80 -7.79
CA GLY A 518 -1.08 -7.87 -8.15
C GLY A 518 -0.14 -7.10 -7.24
N ARG A 519 -0.66 -6.28 -6.32
CA ARG A 519 0.13 -5.62 -5.29
C ARG A 519 0.54 -6.60 -4.21
N ILE A 520 1.49 -6.17 -3.39
CA ILE A 520 1.88 -6.88 -2.18
C ILE A 520 0.94 -6.43 -1.07
N HIS A 521 0.25 -7.39 -0.45
CA HIS A 521 -0.62 -7.14 0.69
C HIS A 521 0.06 -7.61 1.98
N ALA A 522 -0.27 -6.92 3.07
CA ALA A 522 0.16 -7.31 4.41
C ALA A 522 -1.05 -7.71 5.25
N VAL A 523 -0.94 -8.82 5.98
CA VAL A 523 -1.98 -9.32 6.88
C VAL A 523 -1.42 -9.46 8.27
N LYS A 524 -2.15 -8.96 9.27
CA LYS A 524 -1.90 -9.22 10.70
C LYS A 524 -3.12 -9.91 11.29
N ILE A 525 -2.93 -11.08 11.88
CA ILE A 525 -3.97 -11.81 12.62
C ILE A 525 -3.57 -11.83 14.08
N ARG A 526 -4.47 -11.42 14.95
CA ARG A 526 -4.25 -11.41 16.39
C ARG A 526 -5.41 -12.08 17.11
N TYR A 527 -5.09 -13.01 18.00
CA TYR A 527 -6.05 -13.57 18.94
C TYR A 527 -5.76 -13.05 20.34
N TYR A 528 -6.77 -12.46 20.96
CA TYR A 528 -6.78 -12.12 22.37
C TYR A 528 -7.56 -13.20 23.11
N ASN A 529 -7.03 -13.72 24.21
CA ASN A 529 -7.72 -14.69 25.07
C ASN A 529 -8.84 -14.07 25.94
N GLU A 530 -9.29 -12.88 25.56
CA GLU A 530 -10.28 -12.06 26.24
C GLU A 530 -11.10 -11.26 25.22
N LEU A 531 -12.30 -10.82 25.62
CA LEU A 531 -13.13 -9.94 24.80
C LEU A 531 -12.55 -8.52 24.79
N LYS A 532 -12.19 -8.05 23.60
CA LYS A 532 -11.70 -6.69 23.36
C LYS A 532 -12.85 -5.82 22.88
N TYR A 533 -13.36 -5.01 23.80
CA TYR A 533 -14.51 -4.14 23.55
C TYR A 533 -14.25 -3.06 22.48
N GLU A 534 -12.99 -2.68 22.29
CA GLU A 534 -12.57 -1.73 21.24
C GLU A 534 -12.88 -2.21 19.82
N TYR A 535 -12.92 -3.53 19.59
CA TYR A 535 -13.20 -4.10 18.27
C TYR A 535 -14.66 -4.52 18.08
N VAL A 536 -15.56 -4.23 19.03
CA VAL A 536 -16.98 -4.66 18.97
C VAL A 536 -17.71 -4.12 17.74
N SER A 537 -17.36 -2.93 17.25
CA SER A 537 -17.94 -2.39 16.01
C SER A 537 -17.59 -3.20 14.76
N TYR A 538 -16.53 -4.01 14.84
CA TYR A 538 -16.05 -4.89 13.77
C TYR A 538 -16.45 -6.34 14.00
N PHE A 539 -17.20 -6.64 15.08
CA PHE A 539 -17.66 -7.99 15.36
C PHE A 539 -18.62 -8.43 14.28
N SER A 540 -18.19 -9.47 13.59
CA SER A 540 -18.91 -10.15 12.53
C SER A 540 -19.20 -11.59 12.97
N GLY A 541 -20.29 -12.17 12.48
CA GLY A 541 -20.65 -13.53 12.84
C GLY A 541 -21.81 -14.08 12.05
N THR A 542 -21.78 -15.38 11.77
CA THR A 542 -22.92 -16.14 11.26
C THR A 542 -23.62 -16.89 12.41
N ALA A 543 -24.69 -17.62 12.10
CA ALA A 543 -25.35 -18.48 13.07
C ALA A 543 -24.41 -19.58 13.62
N SER A 544 -23.48 -20.08 12.81
CA SER A 544 -22.55 -21.17 13.18
C SER A 544 -21.56 -20.74 14.27
N LEU A 545 -21.20 -19.45 14.33
CA LEU A 545 -20.34 -18.89 15.37
C LEU A 545 -20.88 -19.12 16.80
N THR A 546 -22.21 -19.18 16.96
CA THR A 546 -22.85 -19.32 18.27
C THR A 546 -22.43 -20.60 19.03
N THR A 547 -22.00 -21.64 18.31
CA THR A 547 -21.49 -22.88 18.92
C THR A 547 -20.11 -22.67 19.55
N PHE A 548 -19.32 -21.74 19.01
CA PHE A 548 -17.92 -21.49 19.37
C PHE A 548 -17.72 -20.31 20.33
N ILE A 549 -18.79 -19.63 20.76
CA ILE A 549 -18.74 -18.59 21.81
C ILE A 549 -19.11 -19.12 23.20
N LYS A 550 -19.23 -20.44 23.35
CA LYS A 550 -19.58 -21.04 24.63
C LYS A 550 -18.36 -21.07 25.55
N ASP A 551 -18.54 -20.67 26.80
CA ASP A 551 -17.52 -20.83 27.83
C ASP A 551 -17.45 -22.30 28.27
N VAL A 552 -16.24 -22.86 28.31
CA VAL A 552 -16.02 -24.27 28.68
C VAL A 552 -15.51 -24.40 30.11
N SER A 553 -14.61 -23.51 30.54
CA SER A 553 -14.07 -23.47 31.91
C SER A 553 -13.44 -22.10 32.23
N GLU A 554 -13.13 -21.85 33.50
CA GLU A 554 -12.28 -20.70 33.87
C GLU A 554 -10.91 -20.79 33.17
N GLY A 555 -10.47 -19.68 32.55
CA GLY A 555 -9.25 -19.64 31.72
C GLY A 555 -9.42 -20.12 30.27
N ARG A 556 -10.60 -20.62 29.88
CA ARG A 556 -10.96 -20.99 28.50
C ARG A 556 -12.26 -20.30 28.11
N ARG A 557 -12.24 -18.97 28.22
CA ARG A 557 -13.37 -18.08 27.93
C ARG A 557 -13.34 -17.59 26.50
N VAL A 558 -14.43 -16.97 26.06
CA VAL A 558 -14.48 -16.27 24.77
C VAL A 558 -13.38 -15.21 24.68
N GLY A 559 -12.60 -15.31 23.61
CA GLY A 559 -11.60 -14.33 23.20
C GLY A 559 -12.05 -13.53 21.98
N THR A 560 -11.12 -12.75 21.43
CA THR A 560 -11.34 -11.94 20.23
C THR A 560 -10.31 -12.31 19.18
N LEU A 561 -10.74 -12.82 18.03
CA LEU A 561 -9.90 -13.02 16.85
C LEU A 561 -10.08 -11.83 15.91
N VAL A 562 -8.99 -11.17 15.56
CA VAL A 562 -8.99 -9.94 14.77
C VAL A 562 -8.07 -10.12 13.56
N VAL A 563 -8.57 -9.76 12.39
CA VAL A 563 -7.83 -9.80 11.12
C VAL A 563 -7.71 -8.39 10.58
N PHE A 564 -6.48 -7.95 10.34
CA PHE A 564 -6.13 -6.66 9.75
C PHE A 564 -5.48 -6.89 8.38
N ALA A 565 -5.70 -5.97 7.45
CA ALA A 565 -5.07 -5.95 6.15
C ALA A 565 -4.52 -4.55 5.84
N ASP A 566 -3.35 -4.50 5.21
CA ASP A 566 -2.70 -3.31 4.65
C ASP A 566 -2.70 -2.11 5.63
N ASP A 567 -3.17 -0.94 5.17
CA ASP A 567 -3.32 0.30 5.95
C ASP A 567 -4.06 0.12 7.27
N GLY A 568 -4.96 -0.86 7.36
CA GLY A 568 -5.70 -1.18 8.57
C GLY A 568 -4.79 -1.64 9.71
N ILE A 569 -3.62 -2.20 9.40
CA ILE A 569 -2.62 -2.61 10.39
C ILE A 569 -2.08 -1.40 11.15
N ASP A 570 -1.72 -0.33 10.42
CA ASP A 570 -1.08 0.86 10.99
C ASP A 570 -2.10 1.82 11.60
N LYS A 571 -3.34 1.84 11.06
CA LYS A 571 -4.46 2.63 11.59
C LYS A 571 -5.20 1.94 12.74
N ASP A 572 -4.83 0.71 13.09
CA ASP A 572 -5.55 -0.18 14.01
C ASP A 572 -7.04 -0.33 13.66
N VAL A 573 -7.32 -0.43 12.36
CA VAL A 573 -8.66 -0.66 11.80
C VAL A 573 -8.71 -2.07 11.22
N PRO A 574 -9.37 -3.03 11.89
CA PRO A 574 -9.42 -4.39 11.39
C PRO A 574 -10.35 -4.52 10.19
N LEU A 575 -10.02 -5.48 9.32
CA LEU A 575 -10.87 -5.89 8.21
C LEU A 575 -12.12 -6.61 8.73
N LEU A 576 -11.94 -7.51 9.70
CA LEU A 576 -13.03 -8.14 10.45
C LEU A 576 -12.53 -8.64 11.82
N ALA A 577 -13.44 -8.74 12.78
CA ALA A 577 -13.19 -9.35 14.08
C ALA A 577 -14.32 -10.31 14.44
N ILE A 578 -14.04 -11.38 15.17
CA ILE A 578 -15.06 -12.29 15.70
C ILE A 578 -14.82 -12.59 17.19
N PRO A 579 -15.87 -12.63 18.03
CA PRO A 579 -15.78 -13.22 19.34
C PRO A 579 -15.72 -14.74 19.18
N ILE A 580 -14.68 -15.40 19.66
CA ILE A 580 -14.52 -16.85 19.52
C ILE A 580 -13.78 -17.44 20.71
N ASN A 581 -14.24 -18.60 21.17
CA ASN A 581 -13.50 -19.44 22.10
C ASN A 581 -12.69 -20.48 21.31
N LEU A 582 -11.39 -20.22 21.09
CA LEU A 582 -10.53 -21.15 20.35
C LEU A 582 -10.45 -22.54 20.99
N ALA A 583 -10.66 -22.68 22.30
CA ALA A 583 -10.66 -23.98 22.96
C ALA A 583 -11.89 -24.84 22.60
N VAL A 584 -12.96 -24.22 22.11
CA VAL A 584 -14.14 -24.93 21.58
C VAL A 584 -13.94 -25.26 20.11
N ALA A 585 -13.40 -24.31 19.33
CA ALA A 585 -13.15 -24.49 17.91
C ALA A 585 -12.07 -25.55 17.64
N LEU A 586 -11.04 -25.60 18.49
CA LEU A 586 -9.91 -26.51 18.36
C LEU A 586 -9.83 -27.42 19.59
N ARG A 587 -10.02 -28.73 19.38
CA ARG A 587 -9.79 -29.75 20.41
C ARG A 587 -8.29 -30.04 20.51
N LEU A 588 -7.60 -29.32 21.41
CA LEU A 588 -6.16 -29.43 21.60
C LEU A 588 -5.82 -30.30 22.81
N THR A 589 -4.81 -31.16 22.69
CA THR A 589 -4.33 -32.01 23.80
C THR A 589 -3.28 -31.32 24.69
N SER A 590 -2.57 -30.33 24.15
CA SER A 590 -1.48 -29.60 24.83
C SER A 590 -1.60 -28.08 24.70
N ASP A 591 -2.80 -27.56 24.38
CA ASP A 591 -3.06 -26.14 24.08
C ASP A 591 -2.21 -25.56 22.93
N GLN A 592 -1.60 -26.45 22.15
CA GLN A 592 -0.78 -26.15 20.97
C GLN A 592 -1.41 -26.72 19.70
N ALA A 593 -1.17 -26.05 18.57
CA ALA A 593 -1.67 -26.43 17.26
C ALA A 593 -0.59 -26.24 16.17
N TYR A 594 -0.75 -26.92 15.04
CA TYR A 594 0.02 -26.59 13.84
C TYR A 594 -0.54 -25.33 13.20
N VAL A 595 0.35 -24.50 12.67
CA VAL A 595 0.03 -23.23 12.04
C VAL A 595 0.72 -23.18 10.68
N GLY A 596 0.01 -22.67 9.67
CA GLY A 596 0.54 -22.61 8.33
C GLY A 596 -0.44 -22.10 7.29
N PHE A 597 -0.15 -22.42 6.04
CA PHE A 597 -0.92 -21.99 4.88
C PHE A 597 -1.40 -23.18 4.07
N THR A 598 -2.54 -23.02 3.41
CA THR A 598 -3.04 -23.92 2.38
C THR A 598 -3.44 -23.11 1.16
N ALA A 599 -3.36 -23.70 -0.04
CA ALA A 599 -3.86 -23.06 -1.26
C ALA A 599 -4.34 -24.09 -2.27
N SER A 600 -5.16 -23.64 -3.21
CA SER A 600 -5.52 -24.42 -4.39
C SER A 600 -5.74 -23.55 -5.62
N THR A 601 -5.66 -24.21 -6.78
CA THR A 601 -6.16 -23.67 -8.04
C THR A 601 -7.16 -24.66 -8.64
N GLY A 602 -8.09 -24.15 -9.44
CA GLY A 602 -9.10 -24.94 -10.14
C GLY A 602 -8.84 -24.99 -11.64
N ASN A 603 -9.92 -24.86 -12.43
CA ASN A 603 -9.82 -24.57 -13.86
C ASN A 603 -9.61 -23.06 -14.15
N SER A 604 -9.55 -22.24 -13.10
CA SER A 604 -8.96 -20.92 -13.10
C SER A 604 -7.81 -20.97 -12.10
N TRP A 605 -6.70 -20.29 -12.38
CA TRP A 605 -5.47 -20.42 -11.61
C TRP A 605 -4.71 -19.11 -11.51
N GLN A 606 -3.83 -19.06 -10.51
CA GLN A 606 -2.92 -17.95 -10.23
C GLN A 606 -1.82 -18.41 -9.28
N LYS A 607 -0.73 -17.65 -9.21
CA LYS A 607 0.33 -17.84 -8.22
C LYS A 607 -0.09 -17.25 -6.88
N HIS A 608 0.12 -18.02 -5.82
CA HIS A 608 -0.01 -17.55 -4.44
C HIS A 608 1.37 -17.58 -3.78
N ASP A 609 1.99 -16.41 -3.61
CA ASP A 609 3.32 -16.29 -3.04
C ASP A 609 3.27 -15.60 -1.66
N ILE A 610 3.82 -16.22 -0.64
CA ILE A 610 4.10 -15.61 0.67
C ILE A 610 5.54 -15.08 0.66
N LEU A 611 5.71 -13.81 1.02
CA LEU A 611 6.99 -13.10 0.90
C LEU A 611 7.74 -12.99 2.24
N GLY A 612 7.01 -12.94 3.34
CA GLY A 612 7.53 -12.99 4.70
C GLY A 612 6.47 -13.42 5.69
N TRP A 613 6.87 -14.04 6.80
CA TRP A 613 5.95 -14.59 7.82
C TRP A 613 6.61 -14.64 9.21
N TYR A 614 5.94 -14.14 10.24
CA TYR A 614 6.34 -14.33 11.64
C TYR A 614 5.15 -14.73 12.51
N TYR A 615 5.46 -15.35 13.65
CA TYR A 615 4.49 -15.73 14.67
C TYR A 615 5.02 -15.47 16.08
N CYS A 616 4.18 -14.96 16.98
CA CYS A 616 4.48 -14.77 18.40
C CYS A 616 3.33 -15.28 19.27
N THR A 617 3.71 -15.86 20.41
CA THR A 617 2.78 -16.40 21.42
C THR A 617 2.34 -15.36 22.45
N GLN A 618 2.92 -14.16 22.41
CA GLN A 618 2.58 -13.05 23.30
C GLN A 618 2.46 -11.76 22.47
N PRO A 619 1.24 -11.29 22.17
CA PRO A 619 1.05 -10.01 21.50
C PRO A 619 1.28 -8.81 22.45
N PRO A 620 1.79 -7.66 21.96
CA PRO A 620 2.27 -7.43 20.61
C PRO A 620 3.61 -8.13 20.33
N CYS A 621 3.84 -8.54 19.08
CA CYS A 621 5.14 -9.05 18.67
C CYS A 621 6.20 -7.96 18.78
N LEU A 622 7.21 -8.15 19.63
CA LEU A 622 8.30 -7.18 19.79
C LEU A 622 9.62 -7.74 19.23
N ASP A 623 10.41 -6.86 18.64
CA ASP A 623 11.79 -7.16 18.24
C ASP A 623 12.76 -7.14 19.45
N GLN A 624 14.03 -7.42 19.19
CA GLN A 624 15.09 -7.41 20.22
C GLN A 624 15.28 -6.04 20.92
N TYR A 625 14.69 -4.97 20.39
CA TYR A 625 14.76 -3.60 20.90
C TYR A 625 13.46 -3.17 21.59
N GLY A 626 12.44 -4.04 21.65
CA GLY A 626 11.14 -3.73 22.25
C GLY A 626 10.21 -2.92 21.35
N THR A 627 10.48 -2.89 20.03
CA THR A 627 9.63 -2.23 19.03
C THR A 627 8.70 -3.26 18.39
N GLU A 628 7.46 -2.88 18.05
CA GLU A 628 6.55 -3.80 17.37
C GLU A 628 7.17 -4.30 16.05
N MET A 629 7.20 -5.62 15.88
CA MET A 629 7.77 -6.23 14.71
C MET A 629 6.96 -5.82 13.48
N THR A 630 7.67 -5.33 12.47
CA THR A 630 7.09 -5.02 11.18
C THR A 630 7.93 -5.70 10.10
N PHE A 631 7.32 -6.00 8.94
CA PHE A 631 8.09 -6.32 7.73
C PHE A 631 8.65 -5.05 7.07
N ALA A 632 8.61 -3.91 7.77
CA ALA A 632 9.31 -2.72 7.31
C ALA A 632 10.82 -3.01 7.40
N PHE A 633 11.52 -2.61 6.35
CA PHE A 633 12.93 -2.88 6.12
C PHE A 633 13.82 -2.48 7.34
N ASP A 634 14.43 -3.44 8.02
CA ASP A 634 15.48 -3.19 9.02
C ASP A 634 16.86 -3.11 8.33
N TYR A 635 17.36 -1.89 8.14
CA TYR A 635 18.68 -1.61 7.56
C TYR A 635 19.85 -2.27 8.30
N ASN A 636 19.71 -2.60 9.58
CA ASN A 636 20.83 -3.06 10.39
C ASN A 636 21.11 -4.55 10.27
N GLN A 637 20.09 -5.40 10.06
CA GLN A 637 20.28 -6.85 10.02
C GLN A 637 20.81 -7.38 8.68
N GLN A 638 20.50 -6.73 7.55
CA GLN A 638 20.99 -7.16 6.24
C GLN A 638 22.41 -6.65 5.91
N SER A 639 22.93 -5.65 6.63
CA SER A 639 24.28 -5.11 6.38
C SER A 639 25.43 -6.04 6.80
N MET A 640 25.17 -7.12 7.55
CA MET A 640 26.21 -8.07 7.97
C MET A 640 26.33 -9.32 7.08
N VAL A 641 25.40 -9.54 6.14
CA VAL A 641 25.36 -10.77 5.34
C VAL A 641 25.07 -10.53 3.85
N SER A 642 25.56 -9.45 3.25
CA SER A 642 25.68 -9.38 1.79
C SER A 642 26.48 -8.16 1.35
N THR A 643 27.53 -8.34 0.55
CA THR A 643 28.18 -7.30 -0.24
C THR A 643 27.33 -6.83 -1.44
N ALA A 644 26.00 -6.82 -1.31
CA ALA A 644 25.10 -6.26 -2.30
C ALA A 644 24.52 -4.95 -1.76
N SER A 645 24.86 -3.84 -2.41
CA SER A 645 24.26 -2.55 -2.14
C SER A 645 22.79 -2.60 -2.55
N HIS A 646 21.91 -2.60 -1.56
CA HIS A 646 20.46 -2.55 -1.75
C HIS A 646 19.97 -1.17 -1.32
N GLN A 647 19.43 -0.39 -2.26
CA GLN A 647 18.83 0.93 -1.99
C GLN A 647 17.36 0.78 -1.57
N ASN A 648 16.95 1.70 -0.70
CA ASN A 648 15.71 1.80 0.08
C ASN A 648 14.39 1.89 -0.70
N ASN A 649 14.10 0.95 -1.59
CA ASN A 649 12.73 0.65 -1.96
C ASN A 649 12.52 -0.83 -1.63
N LEU A 650 11.36 -1.22 -1.11
CA LEU A 650 10.91 -2.62 -1.14
C LEU A 650 11.14 -3.12 -2.58
N TYR A 651 12.19 -3.94 -2.77
CA TYR A 651 13.04 -4.14 -3.97
C TYR A 651 12.38 -4.18 -5.38
N PRO A 652 13.16 -4.12 -6.48
CA PRO A 652 13.91 -3.02 -7.11
C PRO A 652 13.21 -2.49 -8.39
N ILE A 653 13.31 -1.19 -8.68
CA ILE A 653 13.08 -0.67 -10.04
C ILE A 653 14.44 -0.55 -10.73
N TYR A 654 14.72 -1.44 -11.68
CA TYR A 654 15.57 -1.08 -12.82
C TYR A 654 14.97 -1.62 -14.12
N ILE A 655 14.54 -0.66 -14.94
CA ILE A 655 14.39 -0.71 -16.40
C ILE A 655 13.26 -1.60 -16.92
N TYR A 656 12.04 -1.02 -16.97
CA TYR A 656 11.22 -1.18 -18.16
C TYR A 656 11.21 0.15 -18.94
N PRO A 657 11.28 0.09 -20.28
CA PRO A 657 11.11 1.25 -21.13
C PRO A 657 9.67 1.75 -21.00
N ASP A 658 9.53 3.06 -20.80
CA ASP A 658 8.39 3.89 -21.21
C ASP A 658 7.02 3.17 -21.30
N SER A 659 6.33 3.06 -20.16
CA SER A 659 4.88 2.77 -20.13
C SER A 659 4.03 4.01 -19.87
N THR A 660 4.58 5.21 -20.08
CA THR A 660 3.77 6.42 -20.24
C THR A 660 3.21 6.45 -21.66
N PRO A 661 2.06 5.80 -21.92
CA PRO A 661 0.85 6.61 -22.14
C PRO A 661 -0.51 5.87 -21.95
N TRP A 662 -0.96 5.47 -20.75
CA TRP A 662 -2.37 5.02 -20.60
C TRP A 662 -3.14 5.44 -19.32
N VAL A 663 -2.59 6.31 -18.47
CA VAL A 663 -3.38 6.93 -17.36
C VAL A 663 -4.07 8.24 -17.77
N LYS A 664 -3.85 8.74 -18.99
CA LYS A 664 -4.66 9.81 -19.60
C LYS A 664 -5.62 9.27 -20.65
N LYS A 665 -6.71 8.59 -20.21
CA LYS A 665 -7.98 8.50 -20.98
C LYS A 665 -9.12 7.83 -20.18
N GLN A 666 -9.52 8.42 -19.05
CA GLN A 666 -10.86 8.19 -18.48
C GLN A 666 -11.62 9.49 -18.23
N THR A 667 -11.65 10.37 -19.24
CA THR A 667 -12.57 11.53 -19.30
C THR A 667 -13.25 11.72 -20.65
N TYR A 668 -13.42 10.66 -21.44
CA TYR A 668 -14.22 10.69 -22.69
C TYR A 668 -15.45 9.78 -22.61
N PHE A 669 -16.34 10.06 -21.66
CA PHE A 669 -17.78 9.95 -21.94
C PHE A 669 -18.39 11.33 -21.76
N ALA A 670 -18.37 12.09 -22.85
CA ALA A 670 -19.17 13.28 -23.00
C ALA A 670 -20.65 12.91 -22.89
N THR A 671 -21.37 13.65 -22.04
CA THR A 671 -22.81 13.63 -21.80
C THR A 671 -23.66 14.08 -23.00
N THR A 672 -23.23 13.82 -24.24
CA THR A 672 -23.96 14.26 -25.44
C THR A 672 -23.83 13.26 -26.58
N GLN A 673 -24.61 12.19 -26.55
CA GLN A 673 -25.06 11.55 -27.79
C GLN A 673 -26.54 11.21 -27.68
N ARG A 674 -27.34 11.89 -28.50
CA ARG A 674 -28.79 11.70 -28.58
C ARG A 674 -29.09 10.32 -29.17
N VAL A 675 -30.07 9.68 -28.55
CA VAL A 675 -30.82 8.52 -29.05
C VAL A 675 -31.20 8.74 -30.52
N GLY A 676 -30.78 7.83 -31.39
CA GLY A 676 -31.40 7.59 -32.69
C GLY A 676 -32.42 6.46 -32.53
N LEU A 677 -33.70 6.82 -32.45
CA LEU A 677 -34.83 5.93 -32.71
C LEU A 677 -34.90 5.59 -34.21
N ILE A 678 -35.75 4.60 -34.50
CA ILE A 678 -36.32 4.17 -35.81
C ILE A 678 -35.51 3.02 -36.42
N SER A 679 -36.05 1.83 -36.70
CA SER A 679 -37.43 1.32 -36.81
C SER A 679 -37.49 -0.14 -36.38
#